data_AF-A0A371JAJ0-F1
#
_entry.id   AF-A0A371JAJ0-F1
#
_cell.length_a   1.000
_cell.length_b   1.000
_cell.length_c   1.000
_cell.angle_alpha   90.00
_cell.angle_beta   90.00
_cell.angle_gamma   90.00
#
_symmetry.space_group_name_H-M   'P 1'
#
loop_
_entity.id
_entity.type
_entity.pdbx_description
1 polymer ?
#
loop_
_entity_poly.entity_id
_entity_poly.type
_entity_poly.pdbx_seq_one_letter_code
_entity_poly.pdbx_strand_id
1 'polypeptide(L)'
;MEILRLNEEVIKENKQKIVGKDEFKDTYKGVDKIELDNSLFTVALAKYKGVNQEEILFSDAIVKVEFQSDEDIIDRIIIINNSKYAFYMSTASDLKKSSCIFIKEEYAQFGQWLKEQATGGVEYKLIEKSAITIMKETAYQGFIFSGSQKTNIIPKVVIIEEPKYFYKGLHTVLDSVETAETIDDIKLVEKEIETTLSAFDGQGIMTKELADRIAKDLKIEHQLNWITFRLYAGIGGKGVATAVDIHNELLKVNKVYGDTEHLKMVDNELMIRDILNIYHKVSEIDMILNESQCKLVKHFDGEYLYNVSNQVDSIFKCLYVCMHNKKKQRSNRTKLNYQFLQSLNLSYDELMELTKNDREHLDASLKDIDSLLITCDLADIQYIDDTEDKEQNDSFSLMLELVKYESSLLKEWSVQRHMQKLLKSRINKVAYGKTFLDDASYRLIIQDVQVYMNFISTRDMDIARNEDCLQAGEYYSIGRQDKQKTVMGRNPLSSAQELVKFENKKNNYIDSLGYECESILVMNTYDATASRMSGADYDGDIVCCIVDDIIYNSVIELDVPLFFNTFDGAKMDMKYTPDNIRLMTKLCAGNKIGALALANAGVMNMTNEYPYMLQDGTLISNSEFYNKIKDDFKLETSEEISFKMNELIQSGQVIDTMFSDIYTYEQKKDYIKSRHKELRKMQYLILYAQQVAIDTSKTGVEIPENVHNILKEFEEKPHFFRYARGERYTTIRNSVMDRYSYECAKYYYTQKFELMQDVCFSIEEEIDKRNKNVFIDMFKKASIGFNQSNVDVIVKDMNDIYSKYKAVKSSLRNCDKSSKFYKNTHKDNNFRAYEYCKGIYNKCKSEIEGYTLVDLLQAICIVKLRSDFILEYFAPAIVDVVKINNYKVRTFYKGEISEKEDAKIIKIGNKTYTRTFEILDENKLGQSINAGRYKLILKEQEKYGNALQIRFKSERAYLRDGDLCIAIRNDDKYSYKLIVNNQVVVHNAYLYKNKKQIIDKEQFCICDVRFNRNLSKNIEYNGNSLY
;
A
#
# COMPACT_ATOMS: atom_id res chain seq x y z
N MET A 1 -11.95 -13.14 -5.60
CA MET A 1 -12.00 -14.41 -6.38
C MET A 1 -10.63 -14.64 -7.01
N GLU A 2 -10.01 -15.81 -6.84
CA GLU A 2 -8.74 -16.14 -7.50
C GLU A 2 -8.93 -16.49 -8.99
N ILE A 3 -8.01 -16.03 -9.84
CA ILE A 3 -7.89 -16.42 -11.25
C ILE A 3 -6.46 -16.82 -11.59
N LEU A 4 -6.27 -17.48 -12.74
CA LEU A 4 -4.94 -17.84 -13.25
C LEU A 4 -4.24 -16.63 -13.86
N ARG A 5 -2.90 -16.57 -13.73
CA ARG A 5 -2.03 -15.65 -14.46
C ARG A 5 -0.81 -16.37 -15.06
N LEU A 6 -0.56 -16.08 -16.33
CA LEU A 6 0.71 -16.35 -17.02
C LEU A 6 1.58 -15.10 -16.91
N ASN A 7 2.58 -15.14 -16.02
CA ASN A 7 3.49 -14.03 -15.82
C ASN A 7 4.57 -13.94 -16.93
N GLU A 8 5.25 -12.80 -16.99
CA GLU A 8 6.25 -12.50 -18.01
C GLU A 8 7.39 -13.55 -18.06
N GLU A 9 7.84 -14.05 -16.91
CA GLU A 9 8.94 -15.02 -16.85
C GLU A 9 8.59 -16.32 -17.60
N VAL A 10 7.36 -16.81 -17.43
CA VAL A 10 6.88 -18.03 -18.11
C VAL A 10 6.85 -17.85 -19.61
N ILE A 11 6.33 -16.72 -20.05
CA ILE A 11 6.18 -16.40 -21.47
C ILE A 11 7.55 -16.29 -22.11
N LYS A 12 8.49 -15.59 -21.46
CA LYS A 12 9.89 -15.50 -21.90
C LYS A 12 10.56 -16.89 -22.00
N GLU A 13 10.36 -17.74 -21.00
CA GLU A 13 10.95 -19.09 -20.98
C GLU A 13 10.35 -20.05 -22.00
N ASN A 14 9.08 -19.86 -22.39
CA ASN A 14 8.39 -20.71 -23.37
C ASN A 14 8.52 -20.17 -24.80
N LYS A 15 8.71 -18.87 -25.01
CA LYS A 15 9.08 -18.28 -26.32
C LYS A 15 10.30 -18.98 -26.93
N GLN A 16 11.26 -19.34 -26.09
CA GLN A 16 12.48 -20.08 -26.50
C GLN A 16 12.24 -21.57 -26.83
N LYS A 17 11.04 -22.09 -26.55
CA LYS A 17 10.70 -23.53 -26.63
C LYS A 17 9.63 -23.86 -27.66
N ILE A 18 8.83 -22.90 -28.12
CA ILE A 18 7.64 -23.17 -28.93
C ILE A 18 8.00 -23.42 -30.40
N VAL A 19 7.37 -24.47 -30.94
CA VAL A 19 7.51 -25.10 -32.27
C VAL A 19 6.23 -24.89 -33.11
N GLY A 20 5.48 -23.80 -32.92
CA GLY A 20 4.28 -23.51 -33.73
C GLY A 20 3.86 -22.03 -33.68
N LYS A 21 3.35 -21.50 -34.80
CA LYS A 21 2.93 -20.09 -34.92
C LYS A 21 1.61 -19.78 -34.19
N ASP A 22 0.73 -20.77 -34.04
CA ASP A 22 -0.69 -20.53 -33.70
C ASP A 22 -1.08 -20.94 -32.27
N GLU A 23 -0.25 -21.72 -31.55
CA GLU A 23 -0.56 -22.24 -30.21
C GLU A 23 0.57 -21.96 -29.21
N PHE A 24 0.20 -21.56 -27.98
CA PHE A 24 1.09 -21.47 -26.83
C PHE A 24 0.70 -22.55 -25.81
N LYS A 25 1.59 -23.49 -25.47
CA LYS A 25 1.28 -24.61 -24.56
C LYS A 25 2.04 -24.48 -23.24
N ASP A 26 1.33 -24.50 -22.12
CA ASP A 26 1.89 -24.60 -20.77
C ASP A 26 1.22 -25.72 -19.95
N THR A 27 1.98 -26.34 -19.04
CA THR A 27 1.58 -27.50 -18.23
C THR A 27 1.64 -27.21 -16.71
N TYR A 28 1.39 -25.96 -16.30
CA TYR A 28 1.53 -25.40 -14.93
C TYR A 28 2.96 -25.12 -14.45
N LYS A 29 3.97 -25.20 -15.31
CA LYS A 29 5.33 -24.77 -14.95
C LYS A 29 5.45 -23.24 -15.04
N GLY A 30 4.77 -22.57 -14.09
CA GLY A 30 4.94 -21.15 -13.81
C GLY A 30 3.67 -20.30 -13.83
N VAL A 31 2.49 -20.86 -14.12
CA VAL A 31 1.20 -20.19 -13.85
C VAL A 31 1.09 -19.93 -12.35
N ASP A 32 0.77 -18.70 -11.96
CA ASP A 32 0.41 -18.34 -10.59
C ASP A 32 -1.07 -17.93 -10.49
N LYS A 33 -1.54 -17.77 -9.25
CA LYS A 33 -2.89 -17.31 -8.97
C LYS A 33 -2.84 -15.87 -8.50
N ILE A 34 -3.77 -15.07 -8.98
CA ILE A 34 -3.95 -13.68 -8.55
C ILE A 34 -5.39 -13.48 -8.10
N GLU A 35 -5.59 -12.54 -7.19
CA GLU A 35 -6.93 -12.14 -6.78
C GLU A 35 -7.53 -11.12 -7.76
N LEU A 36 -8.79 -11.35 -8.13
CA LEU A 36 -9.64 -10.43 -8.85
C LEU A 36 -10.63 -9.82 -7.86
N ASP A 37 -10.70 -8.49 -7.87
CA ASP A 37 -11.68 -7.72 -7.11
C ASP A 37 -13.12 -8.10 -7.52
N ASN A 38 -14.04 -7.92 -6.57
CA ASN A 38 -15.47 -7.98 -6.88
C ASN A 38 -15.81 -6.98 -7.98
N SER A 39 -16.60 -7.41 -8.95
CA SER A 39 -16.94 -6.65 -10.16
C SER A 39 -18.19 -7.22 -10.84
N LEU A 40 -18.72 -6.54 -11.86
CA LEU A 40 -19.79 -7.10 -12.68
C LEU A 40 -19.44 -8.48 -13.25
N PHE A 41 -18.19 -8.71 -13.67
CA PHE A 41 -17.73 -10.03 -14.12
C PHE A 41 -17.99 -11.12 -13.07
N THR A 42 -17.60 -10.88 -11.81
CA THR A 42 -17.76 -11.86 -10.73
C THR A 42 -19.23 -12.17 -10.46
N VAL A 43 -20.10 -11.14 -10.47
CA VAL A 43 -21.54 -11.30 -10.25
C VAL A 43 -22.19 -12.07 -11.41
N ALA A 44 -21.86 -11.70 -12.65
CA ALA A 44 -22.42 -12.34 -13.83
C ALA A 44 -21.95 -13.79 -13.95
N LEU A 45 -20.70 -14.09 -13.60
CA LEU A 45 -20.16 -15.45 -13.60
C LEU A 45 -20.85 -16.31 -12.53
N ALA A 46 -21.08 -15.77 -11.33
CA ALA A 46 -21.82 -16.46 -10.26
C ALA A 46 -23.23 -16.85 -10.72
N LYS A 47 -23.94 -15.88 -11.31
CA LYS A 47 -25.25 -16.11 -11.91
C LYS A 47 -25.21 -17.17 -13.03
N TYR A 48 -24.23 -17.08 -13.93
CA TYR A 48 -24.07 -18.05 -15.03
C TYR A 48 -23.81 -19.47 -14.52
N LYS A 49 -23.05 -19.61 -13.43
CA LYS A 49 -22.77 -20.90 -12.78
C LYS A 49 -23.89 -21.39 -11.85
N GLY A 50 -24.91 -20.57 -11.60
CA GLY A 50 -26.02 -20.89 -10.69
C GLY A 50 -25.59 -20.98 -9.21
N VAL A 51 -24.58 -20.21 -8.81
CA VAL A 51 -24.01 -20.20 -7.45
C VAL A 51 -24.02 -18.79 -6.87
N ASN A 52 -23.86 -18.68 -5.55
CA ASN A 52 -23.67 -17.38 -4.92
C ASN A 52 -22.26 -16.83 -5.24
N GLN A 53 -22.11 -15.50 -5.27
CA GLN A 53 -20.82 -14.86 -5.56
C GLN A 53 -19.72 -15.28 -4.56
N GLU A 54 -20.09 -15.40 -3.28
CA GLU A 54 -19.19 -15.81 -2.19
C GLU A 54 -18.69 -17.25 -2.33
N GLU A 55 -19.38 -18.09 -3.09
CA GLU A 55 -18.99 -19.49 -3.32
C GLU A 55 -17.91 -19.61 -4.42
N ILE A 56 -17.69 -18.56 -5.22
CA ILE A 56 -16.65 -18.55 -6.25
C ILE A 56 -15.34 -18.03 -5.68
N LEU A 57 -14.64 -18.92 -4.96
CA LEU A 57 -13.30 -18.64 -4.46
C LEU A 57 -12.25 -18.67 -5.57
N PHE A 58 -12.45 -19.47 -6.61
CA PHE A 58 -11.53 -19.62 -7.74
C PHE A 58 -12.29 -19.81 -9.06
N SER A 59 -11.77 -19.26 -10.16
CA SER A 59 -12.26 -19.53 -11.50
C SER A 59 -11.12 -19.63 -12.52
N ASP A 60 -11.20 -20.64 -13.37
CA ASP A 60 -10.34 -20.82 -14.55
C ASP A 60 -11.02 -20.36 -15.85
N ALA A 61 -12.19 -19.70 -15.76
CA ALA A 61 -12.94 -19.20 -16.92
C ALA A 61 -12.16 -18.14 -17.71
N ILE A 62 -11.27 -17.42 -17.04
CA ILE A 62 -10.34 -16.46 -17.65
C ILE A 62 -8.93 -16.70 -17.12
N VAL A 63 -7.94 -16.28 -17.92
CA VAL A 63 -6.53 -16.20 -17.51
C VAL A 63 -5.98 -14.84 -17.89
N LYS A 64 -5.20 -14.25 -16.99
CA LYS A 64 -4.46 -13.00 -17.25
C LYS A 64 -3.08 -13.32 -17.80
N VAL A 65 -2.65 -12.62 -18.85
CA VAL A 65 -1.43 -12.96 -19.59
C VAL A 65 -0.56 -11.72 -19.71
N GLU A 66 0.68 -11.76 -19.19
CA GLU A 66 1.66 -10.68 -19.27
C GLU A 66 2.55 -10.83 -20.51
N PHE A 67 2.23 -10.12 -21.58
CA PHE A 67 2.79 -10.35 -22.92
C PHE A 67 4.00 -9.48 -23.28
N GLN A 68 4.60 -8.73 -22.34
CA GLN A 68 5.74 -7.84 -22.62
C GLN A 68 6.91 -8.55 -23.32
N SER A 69 7.20 -9.79 -22.94
CA SER A 69 8.28 -10.59 -23.53
C SER A 69 7.89 -11.30 -24.85
N ASP A 70 6.60 -11.33 -25.21
CA ASP A 70 6.09 -11.95 -26.45
C ASP A 70 4.73 -11.37 -26.87
N GLU A 71 4.70 -10.21 -27.54
CA GLU A 71 3.46 -9.55 -27.96
C GLU A 71 2.58 -10.41 -28.87
N ASP A 72 3.21 -11.26 -29.70
CA ASP A 72 2.52 -12.19 -30.61
C ASP A 72 1.72 -13.28 -29.89
N ILE A 73 1.89 -13.44 -28.58
CA ILE A 73 1.04 -14.35 -27.80
C ILE A 73 -0.44 -13.97 -27.87
N ILE A 74 -0.75 -12.69 -28.12
CA ILE A 74 -2.12 -12.16 -28.30
C ILE A 74 -2.83 -12.83 -29.50
N ASP A 75 -2.09 -13.27 -30.52
CA ASP A 75 -2.64 -13.93 -31.71
C ASP A 75 -2.78 -15.45 -31.55
N ARG A 76 -2.24 -16.03 -30.47
CA ARG A 76 -2.16 -17.47 -30.28
C ARG A 76 -3.29 -18.00 -29.41
N ILE A 77 -3.68 -19.24 -29.62
CA ILE A 77 -4.49 -19.99 -28.65
C ILE A 77 -3.57 -20.43 -27.51
N ILE A 78 -3.93 -20.05 -26.29
CA ILE A 78 -3.21 -20.45 -25.08
C ILE A 78 -3.82 -21.75 -24.56
N ILE A 79 -2.99 -22.77 -24.36
CA ILE A 79 -3.39 -24.08 -23.86
C ILE A 79 -2.75 -24.29 -22.51
N ILE A 80 -3.58 -24.33 -21.47
CA ILE A 80 -3.17 -24.62 -20.08
C ILE A 80 -3.95 -25.87 -19.65
N ASN A 81 -3.26 -26.95 -19.31
CA ASN A 81 -3.91 -28.20 -18.87
C ASN A 81 -5.00 -28.73 -19.83
N ASN A 82 -4.69 -28.75 -21.12
CA ASN A 82 -5.61 -29.14 -22.20
C ASN A 82 -6.85 -28.24 -22.34
N SER A 83 -6.97 -27.16 -21.55
CA SER A 83 -7.98 -26.13 -21.73
C SER A 83 -7.45 -25.06 -22.67
N LYS A 84 -8.25 -24.71 -23.69
CA LYS A 84 -7.94 -23.68 -24.67
C LYS A 84 -8.50 -22.34 -24.24
N TYR A 85 -7.70 -21.31 -24.42
CA TYR A 85 -7.98 -19.92 -24.09
C TYR A 85 -7.71 -19.05 -25.30
N ALA A 86 -8.65 -18.17 -25.64
CA ALA A 86 -8.52 -17.22 -26.73
C ALA A 86 -8.51 -15.79 -26.19
N PHE A 87 -7.85 -14.88 -26.92
CA PHE A 87 -7.82 -13.47 -26.56
C PHE A 87 -9.26 -12.94 -26.42
N TYR A 88 -9.55 -12.32 -25.29
CA TYR A 88 -10.87 -11.77 -25.00
C TYR A 88 -10.83 -10.26 -25.11
N MET A 89 -10.04 -9.59 -24.28
CA MET A 89 -9.83 -8.15 -24.31
C MET A 89 -8.66 -7.73 -23.43
N SER A 90 -8.36 -6.43 -23.38
CA SER A 90 -7.50 -5.84 -22.36
C SER A 90 -8.15 -4.57 -21.80
N THR A 91 -8.09 -4.37 -20.48
CA THR A 91 -8.51 -3.10 -19.88
C THR A 91 -7.39 -2.06 -19.98
N ALA A 92 -7.72 -0.77 -19.87
CA ALA A 92 -6.70 0.28 -19.88
C ALA A 92 -5.62 0.08 -18.78
N SER A 93 -6.01 -0.44 -17.62
CA SER A 93 -5.09 -0.79 -16.53
C SER A 93 -4.20 -1.99 -16.86
N ASP A 94 -4.70 -2.95 -17.64
CA ASP A 94 -3.95 -4.13 -18.04
C ASP A 94 -2.87 -3.78 -19.06
N LEU A 95 -3.18 -2.92 -20.04
CA LEU A 95 -2.23 -2.46 -21.06
C LEU A 95 -1.03 -1.73 -20.47
N LYS A 96 -1.26 -0.89 -19.43
CA LYS A 96 -0.19 -0.21 -18.69
C LYS A 96 0.79 -1.16 -18.01
N LYS A 97 0.41 -2.43 -17.85
CA LYS A 97 1.24 -3.53 -17.31
C LYS A 97 1.61 -4.57 -18.37
N SER A 98 1.39 -4.27 -19.66
CA SER A 98 1.54 -5.21 -20.77
C SER A 98 0.85 -6.53 -20.52
N SER A 99 -0.40 -6.46 -20.05
CA SER A 99 -1.22 -7.62 -19.76
C SER A 99 -2.57 -7.57 -20.48
N CYS A 100 -3.18 -8.73 -20.67
CA CYS A 100 -4.52 -8.86 -21.24
C CYS A 100 -5.24 -10.07 -20.66
N ILE A 101 -6.53 -10.18 -20.99
CA ILE A 101 -7.43 -11.22 -20.51
C ILE A 101 -7.72 -12.17 -21.67
N PHE A 102 -7.52 -13.45 -21.42
CA PHE A 102 -7.97 -14.52 -22.30
C PHE A 102 -9.13 -15.25 -21.63
N ILE A 103 -10.10 -15.69 -22.44
CA ILE A 103 -11.27 -16.45 -21.99
C ILE A 103 -11.16 -17.90 -22.44
N LYS A 104 -11.53 -18.82 -21.55
CA LYS A 104 -11.58 -20.24 -21.85
C LYS A 104 -12.67 -20.50 -22.90
N GLU A 105 -12.38 -21.36 -23.87
CA GLU A 105 -13.24 -21.60 -25.05
C GLU A 105 -14.69 -21.95 -24.68
N GLU A 106 -14.89 -22.75 -23.64
CA GLU A 106 -16.22 -23.13 -23.13
C GLU A 106 -17.03 -21.95 -22.55
N TYR A 107 -16.36 -20.84 -22.18
CA TYR A 107 -16.98 -19.61 -21.69
C TYR A 107 -17.06 -18.51 -22.76
N ALA A 108 -16.72 -18.78 -24.03
CA ALA A 108 -16.73 -17.77 -25.08
C ALA A 108 -18.14 -17.14 -25.28
N GLN A 109 -19.19 -17.97 -25.26
CA GLN A 109 -20.58 -17.50 -25.35
C GLN A 109 -20.97 -16.64 -24.14
N PHE A 110 -20.54 -17.03 -22.94
CA PHE A 110 -20.74 -16.24 -21.73
C PHE A 110 -20.05 -14.88 -21.83
N GLY A 111 -18.79 -14.83 -22.31
CA GLY A 111 -18.06 -13.58 -22.50
C GLY A 111 -18.75 -12.65 -23.50
N GLN A 112 -19.23 -13.18 -24.63
CA GLN A 112 -19.95 -12.38 -25.61
C GLN A 112 -21.28 -11.85 -25.04
N TRP A 113 -22.07 -12.71 -24.41
CA TRP A 113 -23.31 -12.32 -23.72
C TRP A 113 -23.03 -11.21 -22.68
N LEU A 114 -21.97 -11.36 -21.88
CA LEU A 114 -21.61 -10.41 -20.84
C LEU A 114 -21.31 -9.01 -21.42
N LYS A 115 -20.54 -8.93 -22.51
CA LYS A 115 -20.29 -7.64 -23.20
C LYS A 115 -21.56 -7.04 -23.75
N GLU A 116 -22.40 -7.84 -24.40
CA GLU A 116 -23.63 -7.37 -25.02
C GLU A 116 -24.59 -6.79 -23.98
N GLN A 117 -24.82 -7.50 -22.88
CA GLN A 117 -25.69 -7.04 -21.79
C GLN A 117 -25.12 -5.79 -21.10
N ALA A 118 -23.81 -5.75 -20.85
CA ALA A 118 -23.19 -4.61 -20.16
C ALA A 118 -23.15 -3.35 -21.03
N THR A 119 -22.97 -3.49 -22.34
CA THR A 119 -22.73 -2.35 -23.26
C THR A 119 -23.93 -2.03 -24.16
N GLY A 120 -25.05 -2.74 -24.01
CA GLY A 120 -26.19 -2.61 -24.90
C GLY A 120 -25.86 -3.01 -26.33
N GLY A 121 -24.95 -3.99 -26.51
CA GLY A 121 -24.54 -4.46 -27.83
C GLY A 121 -23.79 -3.41 -28.67
N VAL A 122 -23.03 -2.50 -28.05
CA VAL A 122 -22.38 -1.39 -28.76
C VAL A 122 -21.49 -1.86 -29.92
N GLU A 123 -20.87 -3.04 -29.83
CA GLU A 123 -20.03 -3.63 -30.88
C GLU A 123 -20.73 -3.67 -32.24
N TYR A 124 -22.04 -3.95 -32.27
CA TYR A 124 -22.85 -3.97 -33.49
C TYR A 124 -22.92 -2.59 -34.16
N LYS A 125 -22.96 -1.51 -33.37
CA LYS A 125 -22.91 -0.13 -33.85
C LYS A 125 -21.51 0.29 -34.28
N LEU A 126 -20.47 -0.21 -33.61
CA LEU A 126 -19.08 0.15 -33.93
C LEU A 126 -18.62 -0.45 -35.27
N ILE A 127 -19.08 -1.64 -35.63
CA ILE A 127 -18.76 -2.31 -36.92
C ILE A 127 -19.29 -1.52 -38.13
N GLU A 128 -20.42 -0.83 -37.95
CA GLU A 128 -21.05 0.00 -39.00
C GLU A 128 -20.27 1.30 -39.27
N LYS A 129 -19.42 1.74 -38.35
CA LYS A 129 -18.64 2.97 -38.48
C LYS A 129 -17.40 2.75 -39.34
N SER A 130 -17.04 3.76 -40.14
CA SER A 130 -15.86 3.72 -41.02
C SER A 130 -14.55 3.70 -40.24
N ALA A 131 -14.46 4.48 -39.16
CA ALA A 131 -13.32 4.51 -38.25
C ALA A 131 -13.76 4.95 -36.84
N ILE A 132 -13.08 4.44 -35.81
CA ILE A 132 -13.26 4.80 -34.41
C ILE A 132 -11.94 4.68 -33.63
N THR A 133 -11.84 5.33 -32.48
CA THR A 133 -10.74 5.12 -31.54
C THR A 133 -10.95 3.81 -30.78
N ILE A 134 -10.46 2.69 -31.33
CA ILE A 134 -10.71 1.33 -30.83
C ILE A 134 -10.40 1.19 -29.34
N MET A 135 -9.26 1.73 -28.89
CA MET A 135 -8.82 1.56 -27.50
C MET A 135 -9.73 2.26 -26.50
N LYS A 136 -10.39 3.36 -26.92
CA LYS A 136 -11.35 4.08 -26.08
C LYS A 136 -12.60 3.24 -25.85
N GLU A 137 -13.13 2.64 -26.92
CA GLU A 137 -14.33 1.80 -26.85
C GLU A 137 -14.05 0.48 -26.11
N THR A 138 -12.90 -0.16 -26.34
CA THR A 138 -12.47 -1.34 -25.58
C THR A 138 -12.29 -1.03 -24.09
N ALA A 139 -11.76 0.16 -23.74
CA ALA A 139 -11.66 0.59 -22.35
C ALA A 139 -13.03 0.73 -21.67
N TYR A 140 -14.07 1.19 -22.38
CA TYR A 140 -15.44 1.26 -21.86
C TYR A 140 -16.06 -0.11 -21.65
N GLN A 141 -15.82 -1.06 -22.56
CA GLN A 141 -16.20 -2.46 -22.34
C GLN A 141 -15.49 -3.06 -21.12
N GLY A 142 -14.25 -2.64 -20.87
CA GLY A 142 -13.44 -3.06 -19.72
C GLY A 142 -14.03 -2.69 -18.35
N PHE A 143 -15.07 -1.85 -18.29
CA PHE A 143 -15.77 -1.51 -17.04
C PHE A 143 -16.39 -2.74 -16.35
N ILE A 144 -16.61 -3.84 -17.08
CA ILE A 144 -17.08 -5.13 -16.55
C ILE A 144 -16.12 -5.69 -15.49
N PHE A 145 -14.82 -5.37 -15.59
CA PHE A 145 -13.77 -5.78 -14.66
C PHE A 145 -13.41 -4.72 -13.61
N SER A 146 -14.14 -3.60 -13.55
CA SER A 146 -13.88 -2.57 -12.52
C SER A 146 -14.23 -3.09 -11.13
N GLY A 147 -13.27 -3.00 -10.20
CA GLY A 147 -13.50 -3.24 -8.78
C GLY A 147 -14.69 -2.42 -8.28
N SER A 148 -15.75 -3.10 -7.84
CA SER A 148 -17.01 -2.48 -7.43
C SER A 148 -17.90 -3.43 -6.61
N GLN A 149 -18.72 -2.83 -5.75
CA GLN A 149 -19.78 -3.52 -5.01
C GLN A 149 -21.11 -3.29 -5.71
N LYS A 150 -21.83 -4.37 -6.02
CA LYS A 150 -23.16 -4.30 -6.61
C LYS A 150 -24.18 -3.89 -5.55
N THR A 151 -25.00 -2.90 -5.85
CA THR A 151 -26.20 -2.61 -5.06
C THR A 151 -27.43 -3.34 -5.61
N ASN A 152 -28.54 -3.38 -4.87
CA ASN A 152 -29.85 -3.80 -5.38
C ASN A 152 -30.69 -2.62 -5.89
N ILE A 153 -30.05 -1.48 -6.11
CA ILE A 153 -30.71 -0.23 -6.50
C ILE A 153 -30.60 -0.06 -8.01
N ILE A 154 -31.74 0.17 -8.67
CA ILE A 154 -31.80 0.64 -10.06
C ILE A 154 -32.09 2.14 -9.98
N PRO A 155 -31.10 3.02 -10.26
CA PRO A 155 -31.30 4.45 -10.13
C PRO A 155 -32.07 5.03 -11.32
N LYS A 156 -32.92 6.04 -11.05
CA LYS A 156 -33.46 6.93 -12.09
C LYS A 156 -32.44 8.01 -12.45
N VAL A 157 -31.85 7.88 -13.63
CA VAL A 157 -30.77 8.74 -14.11
C VAL A 157 -31.28 9.69 -15.17
N VAL A 158 -31.01 10.98 -15.00
CA VAL A 158 -31.14 11.99 -16.05
C VAL A 158 -29.75 12.36 -16.55
N ILE A 159 -29.58 12.40 -17.86
CA ILE A 159 -28.32 12.77 -18.51
C ILE A 159 -28.49 14.14 -19.15
N ILE A 160 -27.60 15.08 -18.82
CA ILE A 160 -27.55 16.42 -19.40
C ILE A 160 -26.29 16.61 -20.24
N GLU A 161 -26.25 17.69 -21.01
CA GLU A 161 -25.12 18.11 -21.83
C GLU A 161 -23.87 18.34 -20.97
N GLU A 162 -22.68 18.02 -21.50
CA GLU A 162 -21.42 18.35 -20.83
C GLU A 162 -21.24 19.87 -20.71
N PRO A 163 -21.11 20.43 -19.49
CA PRO A 163 -20.88 21.86 -19.32
C PRO A 163 -19.49 22.23 -19.86
N LYS A 164 -19.46 23.12 -20.86
CA LYS A 164 -18.24 23.55 -21.54
C LYS A 164 -18.15 25.07 -21.56
N TYR A 165 -16.92 25.59 -21.55
CA TYR A 165 -16.66 27.02 -21.60
C TYR A 165 -15.47 27.33 -22.49
N PHE A 166 -15.49 28.53 -23.05
CA PHE A 166 -14.36 29.07 -23.78
C PHE A 166 -13.29 29.54 -22.78
N TYR A 167 -12.06 29.08 -22.99
CA TYR A 167 -10.90 29.43 -22.20
C TYR A 167 -9.88 30.17 -23.07
N LYS A 168 -9.32 31.24 -22.51
CA LYS A 168 -8.28 32.05 -23.13
C LYS A 168 -7.20 32.38 -22.09
N GLY A 169 -5.95 32.01 -22.35
CA GLY A 169 -4.84 32.26 -21.44
C GLY A 169 -3.47 32.26 -22.11
N LEU A 170 -2.53 33.04 -21.57
CA LEU A 170 -1.13 33.03 -22.01
C LEU A 170 -0.40 31.84 -21.38
N HIS A 171 0.28 31.04 -22.19
CA HIS A 171 0.97 29.83 -21.75
C HIS A 171 2.33 29.66 -22.42
N THR A 172 3.23 28.93 -21.75
CA THR A 172 4.43 28.39 -22.38
C THR A 172 4.07 27.11 -23.12
N VAL A 173 4.54 26.95 -24.35
CA VAL A 173 4.39 25.71 -25.11
C VAL A 173 5.73 25.24 -25.67
N LEU A 174 5.81 23.96 -26.01
CA LEU A 174 6.94 23.39 -26.74
C LEU A 174 6.70 23.55 -28.24
N ASP A 175 7.55 24.32 -28.93
CA ASP A 175 7.53 24.49 -30.38
C ASP A 175 8.52 23.53 -31.04
N SER A 176 8.23 23.12 -32.28
CA SER A 176 9.08 22.23 -33.11
C SER A 176 9.30 20.81 -32.56
N VAL A 177 8.50 20.34 -31.59
CA VAL A 177 8.64 18.99 -31.00
C VAL A 177 8.57 17.87 -32.04
N GLU A 178 7.68 17.99 -33.03
CA GLU A 178 7.44 16.93 -34.03
C GLU A 178 8.63 16.70 -34.98
N THR A 179 9.46 17.72 -35.20
CA THR A 179 10.59 17.68 -36.15
C THR A 179 11.95 17.76 -35.47
N ALA A 180 11.98 17.86 -34.14
CA ALA A 180 13.22 17.98 -33.38
C ALA A 180 14.03 16.67 -33.45
N GLU A 181 15.34 16.79 -33.65
CA GLU A 181 16.29 15.67 -33.55
C GLU A 181 17.00 15.70 -32.19
N THR A 182 17.19 16.89 -31.63
CA THR A 182 17.84 17.14 -30.33
C THR A 182 16.97 18.05 -29.46
N ILE A 183 17.27 18.12 -28.16
CA ILE A 183 16.57 19.03 -27.25
C ILE A 183 16.76 20.52 -27.58
N ASP A 184 17.85 20.88 -28.26
CA ASP A 184 18.16 22.26 -28.63
C ASP A 184 17.27 22.78 -29.77
N ASP A 185 16.75 21.87 -30.61
CA ASP A 185 15.80 22.19 -31.68
C ASP A 185 14.43 22.62 -31.12
N ILE A 186 14.10 22.20 -29.90
CA ILE A 186 12.85 22.51 -29.22
C ILE A 186 12.93 23.90 -28.58
N LYS A 187 11.95 24.75 -28.88
CA LYS A 187 11.87 26.11 -28.32
C LYS A 187 10.72 26.24 -27.33
N LEU A 188 10.98 26.98 -26.25
CA LEU A 188 9.92 27.45 -25.36
C LEU A 188 9.39 28.76 -25.92
N VAL A 189 8.11 28.77 -26.27
CA VAL A 189 7.44 29.95 -26.82
C VAL A 189 6.20 30.26 -25.99
N GLU A 190 5.97 31.55 -25.76
CA GLU A 190 4.75 32.02 -25.12
C GLU A 190 3.68 32.19 -26.19
N LYS A 191 2.54 31.52 -26.02
CA LYS A 191 1.40 31.59 -26.93
C LYS A 191 0.12 31.80 -26.13
N GLU A 192 -0.75 32.62 -26.69
CA GLU A 192 -2.13 32.71 -26.22
C GLU A 192 -2.88 31.48 -26.70
N ILE A 193 -3.40 30.69 -25.77
CA ILE A 193 -4.17 29.50 -26.03
C ILE A 193 -5.65 29.85 -25.92
N GLU A 194 -6.38 29.60 -27.00
CA GLU A 194 -7.83 29.70 -27.07
C GLU A 194 -8.40 28.31 -27.33
N THR A 195 -9.19 27.78 -26.40
CA THR A 195 -9.78 26.45 -26.51
C THR A 195 -11.09 26.33 -25.74
N THR A 196 -11.82 25.24 -25.93
CA THR A 196 -12.99 24.91 -25.13
C THR A 196 -12.62 23.86 -24.09
N LEU A 197 -12.87 24.14 -22.82
CA LEU A 197 -12.62 23.20 -21.72
C LEU A 197 -13.95 22.62 -21.21
N SER A 198 -13.92 21.35 -20.82
CA SER A 198 -15.00 20.70 -20.07
C SER A 198 -14.91 21.12 -18.61
N ALA A 199 -15.99 21.64 -18.05
CA ALA A 199 -16.01 22.10 -16.67
C ALA A 199 -16.23 20.96 -15.67
N PHE A 200 -17.00 19.91 -16.02
CA PHE A 200 -17.40 18.84 -15.09
C PHE A 200 -17.09 17.43 -15.63
N ASP A 201 -15.95 17.27 -16.34
CA ASP A 201 -15.57 15.98 -16.94
C ASP A 201 -15.49 14.88 -15.89
N GLY A 202 -16.46 13.97 -15.88
CA GLY A 202 -16.55 12.88 -14.92
C GLY A 202 -17.34 13.16 -13.63
N GLN A 203 -17.88 14.37 -13.42
CA GLN A 203 -18.62 14.74 -12.21
C GLN A 203 -20.11 14.98 -12.45
N GLY A 204 -20.93 14.43 -11.56
CA GLY A 204 -22.37 14.68 -11.48
C GLY A 204 -22.86 14.72 -10.03
N ILE A 205 -24.17 14.59 -9.86
CA ILE A 205 -24.83 14.66 -8.55
C ILE A 205 -25.82 13.50 -8.36
N MET A 206 -26.04 13.13 -7.10
CA MET A 206 -27.06 12.18 -6.67
C MET A 206 -27.90 12.77 -5.54
N THR A 207 -29.10 12.25 -5.32
CA THR A 207 -29.90 12.65 -4.16
C THR A 207 -29.30 12.15 -2.86
N LYS A 208 -29.53 12.89 -1.76
CA LYS A 208 -29.24 12.41 -0.40
C LYS A 208 -29.97 11.10 -0.09
N GLU A 209 -31.21 10.94 -0.59
CA GLU A 209 -31.97 9.69 -0.44
C GLU A 209 -31.29 8.50 -1.13
N LEU A 210 -30.75 8.67 -2.35
CA LEU A 210 -29.98 7.62 -3.00
C LEU A 210 -28.75 7.26 -2.17
N ALA A 211 -28.04 8.26 -1.64
CA ALA A 211 -26.88 8.05 -0.78
C ALA A 211 -27.21 7.19 0.45
N ASP A 212 -28.34 7.47 1.11
CA ASP A 212 -28.83 6.69 2.26
C ASP A 212 -29.23 5.26 1.87
N ARG A 213 -29.88 5.09 0.71
CA ARG A 213 -30.22 3.76 0.16
C ARG A 213 -28.97 2.93 -0.11
N ILE A 214 -27.93 3.54 -0.69
CA ILE A 214 -26.64 2.89 -0.94
C ILE A 214 -26.00 2.48 0.39
N ALA A 215 -25.93 3.40 1.37
CA ALA A 215 -25.35 3.13 2.66
C ALA A 215 -26.04 1.94 3.35
N LYS A 216 -27.38 1.89 3.29
CA LYS A 216 -28.18 0.79 3.82
C LYS A 216 -27.91 -0.53 3.11
N ASP A 217 -27.89 -0.54 1.77
CA ASP A 217 -27.72 -1.76 0.98
C ASP A 217 -26.30 -2.35 1.11
N LEU A 218 -25.28 -1.49 1.22
CA LEU A 218 -23.88 -1.87 1.42
C LEU A 218 -23.45 -1.98 2.89
N LYS A 219 -24.38 -1.77 3.84
CA LYS A 219 -24.14 -1.81 5.29
C LYS A 219 -23.04 -0.84 5.76
N ILE A 220 -23.04 0.37 5.21
CA ILE A 220 -22.13 1.46 5.57
C ILE A 220 -22.76 2.26 6.72
N GLU A 221 -22.03 2.45 7.82
CA GLU A 221 -22.53 3.04 9.07
C GLU A 221 -22.34 4.57 9.17
N HIS A 222 -21.97 5.24 8.08
CA HIS A 222 -21.76 6.69 8.04
C HIS A 222 -22.40 7.30 6.79
N GLN A 223 -22.65 8.61 6.83
CA GLN A 223 -23.29 9.32 5.73
C GLN A 223 -22.40 9.32 4.47
N LEU A 224 -23.01 9.03 3.33
CA LEU A 224 -22.36 9.14 2.04
C LEU A 224 -22.55 10.54 1.44
N ASN A 225 -21.46 11.27 1.22
CA ASN A 225 -21.46 12.58 0.55
C ASN A 225 -20.99 12.48 -0.90
N TRP A 226 -20.24 11.44 -1.25
CA TRP A 226 -19.88 11.15 -2.64
C TRP A 226 -19.63 9.67 -2.86
N ILE A 227 -19.82 9.24 -4.11
CA ILE A 227 -19.43 7.92 -4.61
C ILE A 227 -18.70 8.07 -5.95
N THR A 228 -17.81 7.13 -6.26
CA THR A 228 -17.51 6.80 -7.65
C THR A 228 -18.32 5.57 -8.04
N PHE A 229 -18.82 5.53 -9.27
CA PHE A 229 -19.80 4.52 -9.66
C PHE A 229 -19.56 3.91 -11.04
N ARG A 230 -20.27 2.82 -11.30
CA ARG A 230 -20.49 2.24 -12.62
C ARG A 230 -21.98 2.04 -12.89
N LEU A 231 -22.39 2.32 -14.13
CA LEU A 231 -23.68 1.95 -14.69
C LEU A 231 -23.47 1.25 -16.04
N TYR A 232 -24.26 0.22 -16.31
CA TYR A 232 -24.12 -0.62 -17.48
C TYR A 232 -25.34 -0.46 -18.40
N ALA A 233 -25.75 -1.52 -19.11
CA ALA A 233 -26.93 -1.54 -19.97
C ALA A 233 -26.93 -0.45 -21.07
N GLY A 234 -25.78 -0.24 -21.73
CA GLY A 234 -25.68 0.72 -22.84
C GLY A 234 -25.42 2.17 -22.43
N ILE A 235 -25.44 2.48 -21.13
CA ILE A 235 -25.05 3.82 -20.62
C ILE A 235 -23.53 3.97 -20.62
N GLY A 236 -22.81 2.96 -20.12
CA GLY A 236 -21.37 3.05 -19.90
C GLY A 236 -21.02 4.13 -18.88
N GLY A 237 -21.80 4.21 -17.80
CA GLY A 237 -21.68 5.22 -16.76
C GLY A 237 -20.39 5.03 -15.96
N LYS A 238 -19.57 6.08 -15.87
CA LYS A 238 -18.38 6.17 -15.03
C LYS A 238 -18.22 7.61 -14.55
N GLY A 239 -17.98 7.79 -13.26
CA GLY A 239 -17.57 9.07 -12.69
C GLY A 239 -17.83 9.17 -11.20
N VAL A 240 -17.84 10.41 -10.71
CA VAL A 240 -18.18 10.82 -9.35
C VAL A 240 -19.62 11.34 -9.31
N ALA A 241 -20.38 10.98 -8.27
CA ALA A 241 -21.62 11.65 -7.93
C ALA A 241 -21.55 12.19 -6.49
N THR A 242 -21.84 13.48 -6.32
CA THR A 242 -21.90 14.16 -5.01
C THR A 242 -23.35 14.28 -4.53
N ALA A 243 -23.57 14.14 -3.22
CA ALA A 243 -24.92 14.07 -2.64
C ALA A 243 -25.54 15.46 -2.45
N VAL A 244 -26.63 15.76 -3.14
CA VAL A 244 -27.33 17.06 -3.08
C VAL A 244 -28.82 16.82 -2.81
N ASP A 245 -29.49 17.78 -2.19
CA ASP A 245 -30.96 17.83 -2.20
C ASP A 245 -31.43 18.38 -3.55
N ILE A 246 -31.36 17.55 -4.59
CA ILE A 246 -31.55 17.95 -5.99
C ILE A 246 -32.87 18.74 -6.17
N HIS A 247 -33.95 18.26 -5.56
CA HIS A 247 -35.26 18.88 -5.70
C HIS A 247 -35.31 20.28 -5.09
N ASN A 248 -34.90 20.44 -3.84
CA ASN A 248 -34.94 21.74 -3.18
C ASN A 248 -33.94 22.73 -3.78
N GLU A 249 -32.75 22.27 -4.16
CA GLU A 249 -31.76 23.13 -4.80
C GLU A 249 -32.20 23.57 -6.20
N LEU A 250 -32.78 22.69 -7.02
CA LEU A 250 -33.30 23.10 -8.34
C LEU A 250 -34.54 24.02 -8.23
N LEU A 251 -35.36 23.89 -7.18
CA LEU A 251 -36.41 24.88 -6.90
C LEU A 251 -35.85 26.26 -6.60
N LYS A 252 -34.72 26.36 -5.87
CA LYS A 252 -34.03 27.65 -5.66
C LYS A 252 -33.48 28.19 -6.97
N VAL A 253 -32.85 27.35 -7.78
CA VAL A 253 -32.32 27.73 -9.11
C VAL A 253 -33.44 28.24 -10.01
N ASN A 254 -34.58 27.54 -10.11
CA ASN A 254 -35.73 27.99 -10.91
C ASN A 254 -36.32 29.33 -10.37
N LYS A 255 -36.28 29.60 -9.07
CA LYS A 255 -36.67 30.93 -8.53
C LYS A 255 -35.72 32.04 -8.97
N VAL A 256 -34.44 31.73 -9.18
CA VAL A 256 -33.43 32.71 -9.61
C VAL A 256 -33.51 32.97 -11.11
N TYR A 257 -33.64 31.91 -11.93
CA TYR A 257 -33.57 32.01 -13.39
C TYR A 257 -34.92 31.97 -14.11
N GLY A 258 -36.01 31.66 -13.41
CA GLY A 258 -37.34 31.45 -13.99
C GLY A 258 -37.48 30.12 -14.73
N ASP A 259 -38.61 29.96 -15.43
CA ASP A 259 -38.82 28.82 -16.33
C ASP A 259 -37.96 28.95 -17.58
N THR A 260 -37.14 27.92 -17.84
CA THR A 260 -36.29 27.82 -19.02
C THR A 260 -36.69 26.63 -19.88
N GLU A 261 -36.07 26.48 -21.05
CA GLU A 261 -36.23 25.29 -21.88
C GLU A 261 -35.81 24.00 -21.15
N HIS A 262 -34.85 24.11 -20.22
CA HIS A 262 -34.20 22.98 -19.56
C HIS A 262 -34.77 22.66 -18.18
N LEU A 263 -35.34 23.66 -17.49
CA LEU A 263 -35.91 23.54 -16.16
C LEU A 263 -37.17 24.41 -16.03
N LYS A 264 -38.34 23.81 -15.80
CA LYS A 264 -39.60 24.56 -15.72
C LYS A 264 -40.65 23.91 -14.86
N MET A 265 -41.58 24.71 -14.36
CA MET A 265 -42.76 24.22 -13.66
C MET A 265 -43.84 23.77 -14.67
N VAL A 266 -44.36 22.56 -14.50
CA VAL A 266 -45.51 22.04 -15.25
C VAL A 266 -46.46 21.39 -14.24
N ASP A 267 -47.70 21.86 -14.16
CA ASP A 267 -48.72 21.35 -13.22
C ASP A 267 -48.24 21.26 -11.75
N ASN A 268 -47.53 22.30 -11.29
CA ASN A 268 -46.89 22.38 -9.97
C ASN A 268 -45.77 21.36 -9.68
N GLU A 269 -45.28 20.65 -10.70
CA GLU A 269 -44.10 19.79 -10.63
C GLU A 269 -42.93 20.44 -11.37
N LEU A 270 -41.74 20.37 -10.79
CA LEU A 270 -40.52 20.84 -11.45
C LEU A 270 -40.03 19.78 -12.43
N MET A 271 -39.84 20.16 -13.69
CA MET A 271 -39.45 19.29 -14.79
C MET A 271 -38.06 19.68 -15.31
N ILE A 272 -37.18 18.68 -15.49
CA ILE A 272 -35.87 18.84 -16.12
C ILE A 272 -35.84 18.14 -17.48
N ARG A 273 -35.19 18.75 -18.47
CA ARG A 273 -34.97 18.14 -19.79
C ARG A 273 -33.63 17.43 -19.87
N ASP A 274 -33.62 16.20 -20.42
CA ASP A 274 -32.41 15.43 -20.70
C ASP A 274 -31.83 15.69 -22.11
N ILE A 275 -30.71 15.06 -22.44
CA ILE A 275 -30.06 15.12 -23.76
C ILE A 275 -30.87 14.51 -24.91
N LEU A 276 -31.91 13.72 -24.59
CA LEU A 276 -32.83 13.11 -25.55
C LEU A 276 -34.10 13.96 -25.74
N ASN A 277 -34.14 15.16 -25.14
CA ASN A 277 -35.26 16.09 -25.13
C ASN A 277 -36.51 15.57 -24.40
N ILE A 278 -36.35 14.63 -23.48
CA ILE A 278 -37.42 14.09 -22.63
C ILE A 278 -37.43 14.88 -21.31
N TYR A 279 -38.63 15.24 -20.86
CA TYR A 279 -38.83 15.90 -19.57
C TYR A 279 -39.09 14.88 -18.46
N HIS A 280 -38.37 15.04 -17.36
CA HIS A 280 -38.44 14.19 -16.17
C HIS A 280 -38.86 15.01 -14.96
N LYS A 281 -39.69 14.44 -14.09
CA LYS A 281 -40.04 15.05 -12.80
C LYS A 281 -38.84 15.03 -11.89
N VAL A 282 -38.42 16.20 -11.40
CA VAL A 282 -37.25 16.32 -10.53
C VAL A 282 -37.43 15.53 -9.22
N SER A 283 -38.66 15.44 -8.72
CA SER A 283 -39.03 14.67 -7.52
C SER A 283 -38.79 13.16 -7.64
N GLU A 284 -38.58 12.64 -8.86
CA GLU A 284 -38.35 11.22 -9.11
C GLU A 284 -36.90 10.87 -9.45
N ILE A 285 -35.99 11.85 -9.53
CA ILE A 285 -34.63 11.63 -10.00
C ILE A 285 -33.74 11.14 -8.86
N ASP A 286 -32.94 10.11 -9.13
CA ASP A 286 -31.89 9.66 -8.22
C ASP A 286 -30.54 10.32 -8.54
N MET A 287 -30.21 10.49 -9.83
CA MET A 287 -28.93 11.04 -10.28
C MET A 287 -29.11 11.97 -11.48
N ILE A 288 -28.34 13.05 -11.51
CA ILE A 288 -28.12 13.88 -12.71
C ILE A 288 -26.66 13.75 -13.10
N LEU A 289 -26.44 13.16 -14.27
CA LEU A 289 -25.11 12.92 -14.86
C LEU A 289 -24.97 13.76 -16.13
N ASN A 290 -23.74 13.95 -16.60
CA ASN A 290 -23.48 14.59 -17.89
C ASN A 290 -23.00 13.58 -18.96
N GLU A 291 -22.88 14.04 -20.20
CA GLU A 291 -22.38 13.24 -21.33
C GLU A 291 -20.97 12.68 -21.10
N SER A 292 -20.09 13.42 -20.41
CA SER A 292 -18.76 12.90 -20.12
C SER A 292 -18.82 11.70 -19.17
N GLN A 293 -19.82 11.57 -18.30
CA GLN A 293 -19.98 10.37 -17.46
C GLN A 293 -20.59 9.17 -18.19
N CYS A 294 -21.36 9.41 -19.26
CA CYS A 294 -22.15 8.38 -19.95
C CYS A 294 -21.49 7.98 -21.28
N LYS A 295 -20.44 7.14 -21.22
CA LYS A 295 -19.49 6.98 -22.32
C LYS A 295 -20.05 6.33 -23.59
N LEU A 296 -21.14 5.56 -23.48
CA LEU A 296 -21.71 4.78 -24.59
C LEU A 296 -22.99 5.38 -25.20
N VAL A 297 -23.67 6.31 -24.50
CA VAL A 297 -24.99 6.83 -24.94
C VAL A 297 -24.94 7.53 -26.29
N LYS A 298 -23.79 8.11 -26.65
CA LYS A 298 -23.52 8.73 -27.96
C LYS A 298 -23.72 7.80 -29.18
N HIS A 299 -23.82 6.49 -28.97
CA HIS A 299 -23.99 5.51 -30.04
C HIS A 299 -25.45 5.08 -30.26
N PHE A 300 -26.37 5.54 -29.41
CA PHE A 300 -27.74 5.06 -29.36
C PHE A 300 -28.75 6.22 -29.31
N ASP A 301 -29.95 5.98 -29.82
CA ASP A 301 -31.09 6.87 -29.59
C ASP A 301 -31.86 6.46 -28.31
N GLY A 302 -32.82 7.28 -27.91
CA GLY A 302 -33.60 7.07 -26.69
C GLY A 302 -34.47 5.82 -26.72
N GLU A 303 -35.05 5.49 -27.86
CA GLU A 303 -35.89 4.29 -28.02
C GLU A 303 -35.06 3.02 -27.85
N TYR A 304 -33.87 2.99 -28.44
CA TYR A 304 -32.92 1.90 -28.31
C TYR A 304 -32.50 1.70 -26.85
N LEU A 305 -32.09 2.77 -26.15
CA LEU A 305 -31.67 2.68 -24.75
C LEU A 305 -32.82 2.21 -23.84
N TYR A 306 -34.05 2.68 -24.08
CA TYR A 306 -35.23 2.20 -23.37
C TYR A 306 -35.46 0.70 -23.58
N ASN A 307 -35.35 0.22 -24.83
CA ASN A 307 -35.50 -1.19 -25.17
C ASN A 307 -34.40 -2.06 -24.54
N VAL A 308 -33.14 -1.63 -24.62
CA VAL A 308 -32.01 -2.31 -23.95
C VAL A 308 -32.26 -2.41 -22.45
N SER A 309 -32.59 -1.29 -21.81
CA SER A 309 -32.88 -1.25 -20.37
C SER A 309 -33.98 -2.23 -19.97
N ASN A 310 -34.97 -2.49 -20.83
CA ASN A 310 -36.03 -3.47 -20.53
C ASN A 310 -35.59 -4.93 -20.74
N GLN A 311 -34.71 -5.20 -21.71
CA GLN A 311 -34.32 -6.55 -22.10
C GLN A 311 -33.16 -7.12 -21.28
N VAL A 312 -32.27 -6.27 -20.76
CA VAL A 312 -31.12 -6.77 -20.01
C VAL A 312 -31.51 -7.33 -18.65
N ASP A 313 -30.67 -8.23 -18.15
CA ASP A 313 -30.84 -8.79 -16.81
C ASP A 313 -30.74 -7.70 -15.72
N SER A 314 -31.44 -7.89 -14.61
CA SER A 314 -31.49 -6.91 -13.51
C SER A 314 -30.11 -6.57 -12.94
N ILE A 315 -29.16 -7.51 -12.96
CA ILE A 315 -27.79 -7.25 -12.48
C ILE A 315 -27.10 -6.13 -13.27
N PHE A 316 -27.44 -5.91 -14.54
CA PHE A 316 -26.85 -4.86 -15.38
C PHE A 316 -27.52 -3.49 -15.21
N LYS A 317 -28.70 -3.46 -14.59
CA LYS A 317 -29.46 -2.22 -14.32
C LYS A 317 -29.09 -1.60 -12.97
N CYS A 318 -28.47 -2.39 -12.09
CA CYS A 318 -28.10 -1.95 -10.77
C CYS A 318 -26.96 -0.91 -10.79
N LEU A 319 -26.95 -0.04 -9.79
CA LEU A 319 -25.82 0.82 -9.48
C LEU A 319 -24.68 0.00 -8.85
N TYR A 320 -23.46 0.23 -9.33
CA TYR A 320 -22.25 -0.36 -8.76
C TYR A 320 -21.40 0.75 -8.14
N VAL A 321 -21.02 0.59 -6.87
CA VAL A 321 -20.19 1.56 -6.14
C VAL A 321 -18.74 1.11 -6.18
N CYS A 322 -17.85 1.94 -6.69
CA CYS A 322 -16.40 1.67 -6.78
C CYS A 322 -15.65 2.16 -5.54
N MET A 323 -15.91 3.40 -5.14
CA MET A 323 -15.34 4.06 -3.96
C MET A 323 -16.36 5.01 -3.37
N HIS A 324 -16.24 5.32 -2.09
CA HIS A 324 -17.08 6.30 -1.41
C HIS A 324 -16.28 7.03 -0.32
N ASN A 325 -16.82 8.13 0.21
CA ASN A 325 -16.17 8.84 1.31
C ASN A 325 -16.00 7.94 2.55
N LYS A 326 -14.91 8.15 3.29
CA LYS A 326 -14.67 7.52 4.59
C LYS A 326 -15.33 8.32 5.70
N LYS A 327 -15.65 7.66 6.82
CA LYS A 327 -16.17 8.30 8.04
C LYS A 327 -15.26 9.40 8.57
N LYS A 328 -13.94 9.18 8.56
CA LYS A 328 -12.94 10.16 8.99
C LYS A 328 -11.74 10.14 8.06
N GLN A 329 -11.31 11.33 7.64
CA GLN A 329 -10.10 11.48 6.84
C GLN A 329 -8.87 11.43 7.77
N ARG A 330 -7.90 10.55 7.48
CA ARG A 330 -6.68 10.42 8.28
C ARG A 330 -5.58 11.31 7.69
N SER A 331 -5.43 12.54 8.20
CA SER A 331 -4.42 13.51 7.74
C SER A 331 -3.00 13.25 8.26
N ASN A 332 -2.84 12.52 9.37
CA ASN A 332 -1.55 12.29 10.02
C ASN A 332 -0.84 10.99 9.61
N ARG A 333 -1.28 10.34 8.52
CA ARG A 333 -0.74 9.06 8.02
C ARG A 333 -0.35 9.11 6.55
N THR A 334 -0.51 10.25 5.89
CA THR A 334 -0.16 10.36 4.47
C THR A 334 1.36 10.47 4.33
N LYS A 335 1.93 9.60 3.49
CA LYS A 335 3.35 9.64 3.17
C LYS A 335 3.55 10.46 1.90
N LEU A 336 4.35 11.52 1.97
CA LEU A 336 4.88 12.10 0.76
C LEU A 336 5.85 11.13 0.10
N ASN A 337 5.96 11.23 -1.22
CA ASN A 337 6.97 10.51 -1.98
C ASN A 337 8.04 11.50 -2.48
N TYR A 338 9.15 10.95 -2.97
CA TYR A 338 10.29 11.71 -3.46
C TYR A 338 9.95 12.67 -4.61
N GLN A 339 8.88 12.42 -5.38
CA GLN A 339 8.48 13.30 -6.49
C GLN A 339 7.97 14.65 -5.97
N PHE A 340 7.26 14.66 -4.84
CA PHE A 340 6.88 15.91 -4.16
C PHE A 340 8.11 16.66 -3.69
N LEU A 341 9.01 15.97 -2.97
CA LEU A 341 10.19 16.61 -2.36
C LEU A 341 11.11 17.24 -3.41
N GLN A 342 11.28 16.60 -4.56
CA GLN A 342 12.12 17.15 -5.64
C GLN A 342 11.43 18.25 -6.45
N SER A 343 10.10 18.38 -6.34
CA SER A 343 9.34 19.46 -6.97
C SER A 343 9.30 20.72 -6.09
N LEU A 344 9.90 20.65 -4.90
CA LEU A 344 10.00 21.74 -3.92
C LEU A 344 11.44 22.23 -3.84
N ASN A 345 11.62 23.51 -3.57
CA ASN A 345 12.91 24.13 -3.31
C ASN A 345 13.30 23.95 -1.83
N LEU A 346 13.49 22.70 -1.40
CA LEU A 346 13.85 22.39 -0.01
C LEU A 346 15.36 22.53 0.20
N SER A 347 15.77 23.08 1.33
CA SER A 347 17.13 22.96 1.85
C SER A 347 17.34 21.61 2.55
N TYR A 348 18.61 21.26 2.79
CA TYR A 348 18.96 20.07 3.57
C TYR A 348 18.34 20.07 4.97
N ASP A 349 18.39 21.21 5.67
CA ASP A 349 17.86 21.33 7.04
C ASP A 349 16.33 21.23 7.07
N GLU A 350 15.64 21.83 6.10
CA GLU A 350 14.19 21.68 5.95
C GLU A 350 13.79 20.22 5.70
N LEU A 351 14.52 19.49 4.85
CA LEU A 351 14.28 18.06 4.63
C LEU A 351 14.56 17.23 5.91
N MET A 352 15.60 17.61 6.67
CA MET A 352 15.88 16.99 7.96
C MET A 352 14.75 17.21 8.97
N GLU A 353 14.15 18.39 9.02
CA GLU A 353 13.00 18.66 9.89
C GLU A 353 11.75 17.92 9.42
N LEU A 354 11.43 17.94 8.11
CA LEU A 354 10.29 17.20 7.54
C LEU A 354 10.36 15.69 7.77
N THR A 355 11.56 15.13 7.94
CA THR A 355 11.78 13.69 8.15
C THR A 355 12.08 13.32 9.59
N LYS A 356 12.12 14.31 10.50
CA LYS A 356 12.52 14.15 11.90
C LYS A 356 11.73 13.07 12.62
N ASN A 357 10.40 13.09 12.53
CA ASN A 357 9.54 12.11 13.17
C ASN A 357 9.87 10.67 12.69
N ASP A 358 10.08 10.46 11.39
CA ASP A 358 10.44 9.16 10.84
C ASP A 358 11.84 8.69 11.27
N ARG A 359 12.81 9.62 11.41
CA ARG A 359 14.15 9.34 11.91
C ARG A 359 14.14 9.02 13.41
N GLU A 360 13.40 9.76 14.22
CA GLU A 360 13.23 9.47 15.66
C GLU A 360 12.59 8.10 15.90
N HIS A 361 11.71 7.66 15.00
CA HIS A 361 11.18 6.29 14.98
C HIS A 361 12.27 5.24 14.74
N LEU A 362 13.21 5.49 13.82
CA LEU A 362 14.35 4.61 13.60
C LEU A 362 15.32 4.65 14.79
N ASP A 363 15.62 5.82 15.34
CA ASP A 363 16.50 5.99 16.50
C ASP A 363 15.96 5.24 17.72
N ALA A 364 14.66 5.32 18.00
CA ALA A 364 14.01 4.59 19.07
C ALA A 364 14.09 3.07 18.86
N SER A 365 13.98 2.61 17.61
CA SER A 365 14.07 1.18 17.27
C SER A 365 15.45 0.56 17.46
N LEU A 366 16.51 1.38 17.60
CA LEU A 366 17.88 0.89 17.84
C LEU A 366 18.02 0.20 19.20
N LYS A 367 17.23 0.59 20.21
CA LYS A 367 17.45 0.18 21.61
C LYS A 367 16.23 -0.45 22.27
N ASP A 368 15.05 -0.33 21.66
CA ASP A 368 13.80 -0.74 22.29
C ASP A 368 12.95 -1.60 21.34
N ILE A 369 12.69 -2.83 21.78
CA ILE A 369 11.86 -3.79 21.04
C ILE A 369 10.44 -3.26 20.78
N ASP A 370 9.84 -2.53 21.71
CA ASP A 370 8.48 -2.02 21.55
C ASP A 370 8.45 -0.95 20.45
N SER A 371 9.44 -0.05 20.46
CA SER A 371 9.65 0.96 19.42
C SER A 371 9.96 0.35 18.06
N LEU A 372 10.73 -0.73 18.00
CA LEU A 372 10.97 -1.49 16.78
C LEU A 372 9.67 -2.07 16.20
N LEU A 373 8.83 -2.69 17.04
CA LEU A 373 7.55 -3.24 16.61
C LEU A 373 6.62 -2.14 16.09
N ILE A 374 6.60 -0.97 16.73
CA ILE A 374 5.86 0.21 16.25
C ILE A 374 6.41 0.71 14.90
N THR A 375 7.72 0.92 14.80
CA THR A 375 8.40 1.51 13.62
C THR A 375 8.30 0.63 12.37
N CYS A 376 8.22 -0.69 12.54
CA CYS A 376 8.04 -1.65 11.46
C CYS A 376 6.56 -1.94 11.13
N ASP A 377 5.61 -1.17 11.68
CA ASP A 377 4.16 -1.39 11.54
C ASP A 377 3.71 -2.80 11.99
N LEU A 378 4.44 -3.38 12.93
CA LEU A 378 4.14 -4.71 13.50
C LEU A 378 3.27 -4.61 14.73
N ALA A 379 3.20 -3.47 15.42
CA ALA A 379 2.30 -3.24 16.55
C ALA A 379 0.86 -2.97 16.07
N ASP A 380 -0.12 -3.72 16.62
CA ASP A 380 -1.53 -3.38 16.44
C ASP A 380 -1.87 -2.28 17.42
N ILE A 381 -1.71 -1.04 16.96
CA ILE A 381 -1.99 0.15 17.76
C ILE A 381 -3.51 0.35 17.76
N GLN A 382 -4.13 0.05 18.90
CA GLN A 382 -5.54 0.34 19.14
C GLN A 382 -5.72 1.85 19.32
N TYR A 383 -6.69 2.41 18.59
CA TYR A 383 -7.18 3.76 18.82
C TYR A 383 -8.44 3.65 19.68
N ILE A 384 -8.67 4.62 20.57
CA ILE A 384 -9.84 4.62 21.47
C ILE A 384 -11.17 4.59 20.69
N ASP A 385 -11.17 4.99 19.39
CA ASP A 385 -12.36 5.09 18.54
C ASP A 385 -12.33 4.28 17.22
N ASP A 386 -11.31 3.45 16.91
CA ASP A 386 -11.28 2.67 15.66
C ASP A 386 -11.46 1.16 15.93
N THR A 387 -12.51 0.58 15.35
CA THR A 387 -12.77 -0.87 15.27
C THR A 387 -12.40 -1.46 13.91
N GLU A 388 -11.46 -0.85 13.17
CA GLU A 388 -11.02 -1.41 11.89
C GLU A 388 -10.02 -2.55 12.11
N ASP A 389 -10.51 -3.79 11.99
CA ASP A 389 -9.70 -4.98 11.85
C ASP A 389 -8.87 -4.89 10.56
N LYS A 390 -7.53 -4.94 10.70
CA LYS A 390 -6.65 -5.16 9.56
C LYS A 390 -6.59 -6.64 9.26
N GLU A 391 -7.11 -7.07 8.11
CA GLU A 391 -6.76 -8.38 7.55
C GLU A 391 -5.28 -8.40 7.14
N GLN A 392 -4.56 -9.43 7.61
CA GLN A 392 -3.17 -9.67 7.27
C GLN A 392 -3.05 -10.83 6.29
N ASN A 393 -2.39 -10.60 5.15
CA ASN A 393 -2.05 -11.63 4.17
C ASN A 393 -0.53 -11.77 4.03
N ASP A 394 0.15 -12.39 5.02
CA ASP A 394 1.32 -13.26 4.79
C ASP A 394 1.74 -14.01 6.09
N SER A 395 2.13 -15.28 5.94
CA SER A 395 2.73 -16.17 6.95
C SER A 395 3.99 -15.61 7.66
N PHE A 396 4.61 -14.57 7.10
CA PHE A 396 5.80 -13.91 7.66
C PHE A 396 5.48 -12.67 8.50
N SER A 397 4.43 -11.92 8.17
CA SER A 397 3.86 -10.87 9.03
C SER A 397 3.41 -11.47 10.37
N LEU A 398 2.84 -12.68 10.28
CA LEU A 398 2.47 -13.53 11.40
C LEU A 398 3.63 -13.79 12.36
N MET A 399 4.82 -14.18 11.89
CA MET A 399 5.96 -14.47 12.78
C MET A 399 6.46 -13.25 13.56
N LEU A 400 6.33 -12.07 12.98
CA LEU A 400 6.71 -10.82 13.61
C LEU A 400 5.62 -10.30 14.54
N GLU A 401 4.35 -10.60 14.25
CA GLU A 401 3.26 -10.48 15.21
C GLU A 401 3.50 -11.38 16.43
N LEU A 402 4.00 -12.61 16.23
CA LEU A 402 4.31 -13.54 17.33
C LEU A 402 5.38 -13.01 18.29
N VAL A 403 6.24 -12.06 17.88
CA VAL A 403 7.18 -11.37 18.80
C VAL A 403 6.43 -10.60 19.91
N LYS A 404 5.19 -10.15 19.66
CA LYS A 404 4.31 -9.56 20.69
C LYS A 404 3.94 -10.54 21.80
N TYR A 405 3.90 -11.82 21.47
CA TYR A 405 3.51 -12.89 22.39
C TYR A 405 4.75 -13.55 23.02
N GLU A 406 5.85 -13.68 22.26
CA GLU A 406 7.09 -14.32 22.71
C GLU A 406 8.33 -13.60 22.16
N SER A 407 8.94 -12.74 22.99
CA SER A 407 10.08 -11.93 22.58
C SER A 407 11.36 -12.74 22.37
N SER A 408 11.47 -13.95 22.93
CA SER A 408 12.62 -14.82 22.67
C SER A 408 12.72 -15.28 21.21
N LEU A 409 11.64 -15.15 20.41
CA LEU A 409 11.69 -15.35 18.96
C LEU A 409 12.71 -14.45 18.27
N LEU A 410 13.05 -13.27 18.83
CA LEU A 410 14.12 -12.42 18.30
C LEU A 410 15.52 -13.00 18.48
N LYS A 411 15.71 -14.08 19.25
CA LYS A 411 16.98 -14.81 19.35
C LYS A 411 17.19 -15.78 18.19
N GLU A 412 16.13 -16.08 17.44
CA GLU A 412 16.18 -16.96 16.29
C GLU A 412 16.79 -16.24 15.09
N TRP A 413 17.89 -16.77 14.54
CA TRP A 413 18.65 -16.13 13.45
C TRP A 413 17.78 -15.83 12.21
N SER A 414 16.82 -16.71 11.93
CA SER A 414 15.93 -16.59 10.79
C SER A 414 14.89 -15.47 10.99
N VAL A 415 14.47 -15.20 12.23
CA VAL A 415 13.63 -14.05 12.58
C VAL A 415 14.44 -12.75 12.49
N GLN A 416 15.67 -12.72 13.04
CA GLN A 416 16.57 -11.56 12.97
C GLN A 416 16.85 -11.14 11.52
N ARG A 417 17.09 -12.11 10.62
CA ARG A 417 17.34 -11.81 9.19
C ARG A 417 16.16 -11.16 8.50
N HIS A 418 14.94 -11.53 8.88
CA HIS A 418 13.74 -10.88 8.36
C HIS A 418 13.56 -9.48 8.96
N MET A 419 13.85 -9.32 10.25
CA MET A 419 13.87 -7.99 10.87
C MET A 419 14.86 -7.05 10.18
N GLN A 420 16.09 -7.51 9.87
CA GLN A 420 17.06 -6.75 9.06
C GLN A 420 16.47 -6.33 7.71
N LYS A 421 15.74 -7.20 7.00
CA LYS A 421 15.12 -6.86 5.71
C LYS A 421 14.03 -5.78 5.84
N LEU A 422 13.20 -5.87 6.88
CA LEU A 422 12.15 -4.87 7.13
C LEU A 422 12.73 -3.53 7.54
N LEU A 423 13.69 -3.54 8.46
CA LEU A 423 14.45 -2.35 8.85
C LEU A 423 15.16 -1.75 7.66
N LYS A 424 15.84 -2.55 6.84
CA LYS A 424 16.45 -2.09 5.58
C LYS A 424 15.40 -1.44 4.68
N SER A 425 14.23 -2.07 4.48
CA SER A 425 13.13 -1.46 3.71
C SER A 425 12.65 -0.12 4.31
N ARG A 426 12.58 -0.01 5.64
CA ARG A 426 12.15 1.20 6.33
C ARG A 426 13.18 2.31 6.23
N ILE A 427 14.45 2.03 6.51
CA ILE A 427 15.59 2.95 6.36
C ILE A 427 15.62 3.47 4.93
N ASN A 428 15.51 2.59 3.93
CA ASN A 428 15.55 3.01 2.53
C ASN A 428 14.39 3.96 2.18
N LYS A 429 13.18 3.68 2.69
CA LYS A 429 12.02 4.56 2.49
C LYS A 429 12.26 5.94 3.12
N VAL A 430 12.74 6.00 4.36
CA VAL A 430 13.06 7.27 5.03
C VAL A 430 14.13 8.01 4.26
N ALA A 431 15.22 7.34 3.90
CA ALA A 431 16.32 7.92 3.12
C ALA A 431 15.86 8.42 1.74
N TYR A 432 14.96 7.74 1.03
CA TYR A 432 14.33 8.28 -0.19
C TYR A 432 13.36 9.44 0.05
N GLY A 433 13.28 9.99 1.28
CA GLY A 433 12.37 11.06 1.64
C GLY A 433 10.90 10.65 1.67
N LYS A 434 10.60 9.35 1.83
CA LYS A 434 9.23 8.88 2.01
C LYS A 434 8.79 9.14 3.46
N THR A 435 8.43 10.39 3.74
CA THR A 435 8.12 10.91 5.08
C THR A 435 6.62 11.00 5.36
N PHE A 436 6.23 10.81 6.62
CA PHE A 436 4.90 11.13 7.11
C PHE A 436 4.80 12.61 7.47
N LEU A 437 3.72 13.27 7.03
CA LEU A 437 3.37 14.61 7.49
C LEU A 437 2.27 14.56 8.54
N ASP A 438 2.23 15.58 9.40
CA ASP A 438 1.24 15.70 10.46
C ASP A 438 -0.15 16.07 9.90
N ASP A 439 -0.22 16.93 8.87
CA ASP A 439 -1.46 17.26 8.15
C ASP A 439 -1.27 17.19 6.63
N ALA A 440 -1.42 15.99 6.09
CA ALA A 440 -1.55 15.76 4.65
C ALA A 440 -2.63 14.71 4.36
N SER A 441 -3.49 14.94 3.38
CA SER A 441 -4.53 13.98 3.03
C SER A 441 -4.84 13.98 1.55
N TYR A 442 -5.03 12.79 0.98
CA TYR A 442 -5.50 12.65 -0.40
C TYR A 442 -7.00 12.90 -0.47
N ARG A 443 -7.41 13.94 -1.18
CA ARG A 443 -8.79 14.40 -1.30
C ARG A 443 -9.27 14.26 -2.73
N LEU A 444 -10.51 13.81 -2.90
CA LEU A 444 -11.21 13.80 -4.17
C LEU A 444 -11.33 15.24 -4.68
N ILE A 445 -10.94 15.47 -5.93
CA ILE A 445 -11.20 16.75 -6.57
C ILE A 445 -12.59 16.73 -7.18
N ILE A 446 -13.35 17.76 -6.89
CA ILE A 446 -14.62 18.06 -7.56
C ILE A 446 -14.61 19.52 -7.96
N GLN A 447 -15.49 19.89 -8.88
CA GLN A 447 -15.80 21.25 -9.27
C GLN A 447 -16.94 21.80 -8.42
N ASP A 448 -17.02 23.13 -8.36
CA ASP A 448 -18.06 23.83 -7.61
C ASP A 448 -19.47 23.39 -8.02
N VAL A 449 -20.12 22.66 -7.13
CA VAL A 449 -21.45 22.06 -7.36
C VAL A 449 -22.49 23.15 -7.63
N GLN A 450 -22.33 24.37 -7.10
CA GLN A 450 -23.26 25.46 -7.35
C GLN A 450 -23.35 25.80 -8.84
N VAL A 451 -22.20 25.81 -9.53
CA VAL A 451 -22.13 26.07 -10.97
C VAL A 451 -22.86 24.99 -11.75
N TYR A 452 -22.73 23.71 -11.36
CA TYR A 452 -23.47 22.60 -11.98
C TYR A 452 -24.98 22.78 -11.82
N MET A 453 -25.43 23.18 -10.63
CA MET A 453 -26.85 23.41 -10.35
C MET A 453 -27.42 24.56 -11.18
N ASN A 454 -26.69 25.66 -11.32
CA ASN A 454 -27.09 26.78 -12.16
C ASN A 454 -27.14 26.36 -13.65
N PHE A 455 -26.14 25.60 -14.11
CA PHE A 455 -26.07 25.10 -15.48
C PHE A 455 -27.24 24.17 -15.84
N ILE A 456 -27.78 23.42 -14.86
CA ILE A 456 -28.99 22.62 -15.06
C ILE A 456 -30.18 23.47 -15.57
N SER A 457 -30.25 24.75 -15.20
CA SER A 457 -31.29 25.66 -15.67
C SER A 457 -30.87 26.45 -16.90
N THR A 458 -29.63 26.95 -16.94
CA THR A 458 -29.19 27.93 -17.94
C THR A 458 -28.64 27.31 -19.23
N ARG A 459 -27.98 26.14 -19.13
CA ARG A 459 -27.10 25.57 -20.18
C ARG A 459 -26.04 26.54 -20.72
N ASP A 460 -25.71 27.56 -19.94
CA ASP A 460 -24.74 28.59 -20.28
C ASP A 460 -23.79 28.77 -19.09
N MET A 461 -22.49 28.52 -19.33
CA MET A 461 -21.46 28.60 -18.29
C MET A 461 -21.12 30.02 -17.88
N ASP A 462 -21.32 31.02 -18.76
CA ASP A 462 -21.06 32.42 -18.43
C ASP A 462 -22.15 32.98 -17.50
N ILE A 463 -23.35 32.40 -17.54
CA ILE A 463 -24.47 32.71 -16.64
C ILE A 463 -24.43 31.84 -15.38
N ALA A 464 -24.03 30.56 -15.52
CA ALA A 464 -24.00 29.62 -14.40
C ALA A 464 -22.92 29.96 -13.37
N ARG A 465 -21.84 30.60 -13.82
CA ARG A 465 -20.76 31.14 -12.98
C ARG A 465 -21.10 32.55 -12.52
N ASN A 466 -21.21 32.75 -11.22
CA ASN A 466 -21.48 34.06 -10.64
C ASN A 466 -20.52 34.36 -9.48
N GLU A 467 -20.66 35.54 -8.88
CA GLU A 467 -19.82 36.04 -7.78
C GLU A 467 -19.89 35.22 -6.48
N ASP A 468 -20.92 34.39 -6.32
CA ASP A 468 -21.05 33.49 -5.15
C ASP A 468 -20.26 32.18 -5.33
N CYS A 469 -19.85 31.85 -6.55
CA CYS A 469 -19.06 30.65 -6.87
C CYS A 469 -17.57 30.88 -6.58
N LEU A 470 -16.78 29.80 -6.48
CA LEU A 470 -15.32 29.91 -6.42
C LEU A 470 -14.76 30.59 -7.68
N GLN A 471 -13.96 31.65 -7.48
CA GLN A 471 -13.32 32.39 -8.56
C GLN A 471 -11.99 31.76 -8.99
N ALA A 472 -11.39 32.27 -10.08
CA ALA A 472 -10.07 31.79 -10.54
C ALA A 472 -9.02 31.87 -9.42
N GLY A 473 -8.24 30.79 -9.24
CA GLY A 473 -7.26 30.66 -8.17
C GLY A 473 -7.83 30.42 -6.76
N GLU A 474 -9.16 30.36 -6.59
CA GLU A 474 -9.80 29.99 -5.33
C GLU A 474 -10.12 28.49 -5.29
N TYR A 475 -9.93 27.89 -4.12
CA TYR A 475 -10.15 26.46 -3.87
C TYR A 475 -10.69 26.26 -2.46
N TYR A 476 -11.61 25.29 -2.29
CA TYR A 476 -12.17 24.96 -0.99
C TYR A 476 -11.89 23.52 -0.57
N SER A 477 -11.01 23.35 0.41
CA SER A 477 -10.71 22.09 1.07
C SER A 477 -11.62 21.91 2.29
N ILE A 478 -12.64 21.05 2.16
CA ILE A 478 -13.70 20.90 3.18
C ILE A 478 -13.12 20.51 4.54
N GLY A 479 -13.57 21.17 5.61
CA GLY A 479 -13.06 20.95 6.96
C GLY A 479 -11.78 21.73 7.29
N ARG A 480 -11.16 22.42 6.32
CA ARG A 480 -10.07 23.37 6.61
C ARG A 480 -10.62 24.76 6.90
N GLN A 481 -9.90 25.51 7.73
CA GLN A 481 -10.24 26.88 8.08
C GLN A 481 -10.05 27.82 6.88
N ASP A 482 -10.79 28.94 6.87
CA ASP A 482 -10.59 30.00 5.88
C ASP A 482 -9.16 30.55 6.00
N LYS A 483 -8.53 30.86 4.87
CA LYS A 483 -7.13 31.30 4.73
C LYS A 483 -6.06 30.31 5.18
N GLN A 484 -6.42 29.07 5.47
CA GLN A 484 -5.42 28.04 5.78
C GLN A 484 -4.49 27.82 4.59
N LYS A 485 -3.20 28.13 4.77
CA LYS A 485 -2.14 27.88 3.80
C LYS A 485 -2.06 26.40 3.49
N THR A 486 -2.28 26.06 2.22
CA THR A 486 -2.35 24.68 1.73
C THR A 486 -1.53 24.54 0.45
N VAL A 487 -0.90 23.39 0.28
CA VAL A 487 -0.33 22.95 -1.01
C VAL A 487 -1.10 21.74 -1.50
N MET A 488 -1.39 21.70 -2.80
CA MET A 488 -1.94 20.52 -3.48
C MET A 488 -1.03 20.03 -4.61
N GLY A 489 -1.06 18.73 -4.86
CA GLY A 489 -0.41 18.11 -6.01
C GLY A 489 -0.94 16.71 -6.29
N ARG A 490 -0.85 16.29 -7.55
CA ARG A 490 -1.28 14.97 -8.03
C ARG A 490 -0.08 14.14 -8.45
N ASN A 491 -0.11 12.83 -8.17
CA ASN A 491 0.90 11.92 -8.69
C ASN A 491 0.52 11.32 -10.06
N PRO A 492 1.50 11.03 -10.93
CA PRO A 492 2.92 11.37 -10.80
C PRO A 492 3.17 12.88 -11.02
N LEU A 493 4.23 13.43 -10.42
CA LEU A 493 4.67 14.82 -10.65
C LEU A 493 5.86 14.85 -11.61
N SER A 494 5.75 15.66 -12.66
CA SER A 494 6.76 15.90 -13.69
C SER A 494 7.43 17.26 -13.62
N SER A 495 6.72 18.28 -13.14
CA SER A 495 7.25 19.63 -13.05
C SER A 495 6.84 20.29 -11.74
N ALA A 496 7.68 21.21 -11.28
CA ALA A 496 7.42 21.97 -10.06
C ALA A 496 6.16 22.83 -10.20
N GLN A 497 5.78 23.19 -11.44
CA GLN A 497 4.52 23.89 -11.68
C GLN A 497 3.32 23.06 -11.24
N GLU A 498 3.36 21.73 -11.18
CA GLU A 498 2.19 20.92 -10.86
C GLU A 498 1.82 20.95 -9.37
N LEU A 499 2.69 21.52 -8.53
CA LEU A 499 2.36 21.88 -7.16
C LEU A 499 1.70 23.26 -7.13
N VAL A 500 0.53 23.34 -6.49
CA VAL A 500 -0.23 24.58 -6.35
C VAL A 500 -0.34 24.91 -4.88
N LYS A 501 0.18 26.07 -4.47
CA LYS A 501 -0.09 26.62 -3.15
C LYS A 501 -1.30 27.55 -3.24
N PHE A 502 -2.15 27.53 -2.21
CA PHE A 502 -3.32 28.39 -2.10
C PHE A 502 -3.68 28.62 -0.64
N GLU A 503 -4.43 29.69 -0.41
CA GLU A 503 -5.12 29.92 0.86
C GLU A 503 -6.54 29.41 0.72
N ASN A 504 -6.96 28.53 1.64
CA ASN A 504 -8.27 27.90 1.59
C ASN A 504 -9.41 28.94 1.59
N LYS A 505 -10.30 28.92 0.60
CA LYS A 505 -11.44 29.83 0.48
C LYS A 505 -12.72 29.10 0.84
N LYS A 506 -13.42 29.52 1.89
CA LYS A 506 -14.74 28.92 2.20
C LYS A 506 -15.77 29.20 1.11
N ASN A 507 -16.62 28.21 0.84
CA ASN A 507 -17.76 28.33 -0.06
C ASN A 507 -19.06 28.05 0.72
N ASN A 508 -19.93 29.07 0.81
CA ASN A 508 -21.18 29.01 1.58
C ASN A 508 -22.17 27.99 1.03
N TYR A 509 -22.23 27.83 -0.30
CA TYR A 509 -23.11 26.85 -0.93
C TYR A 509 -22.67 25.42 -0.56
N ILE A 510 -21.38 25.11 -0.70
CA ILE A 510 -20.83 23.80 -0.31
C ILE A 510 -21.03 23.54 1.18
N ASP A 511 -20.81 24.54 2.04
CA ASP A 511 -21.08 24.41 3.49
C ASP A 511 -22.57 24.12 3.77
N SER A 512 -23.49 24.71 3.00
CA SER A 512 -24.94 24.49 3.13
C SER A 512 -25.38 23.06 2.74
N LEU A 513 -24.58 22.33 1.95
CA LEU A 513 -24.88 20.94 1.61
C LEU A 513 -24.74 20.01 2.82
N GLY A 514 -24.02 20.43 3.86
CA GLY A 514 -23.88 19.70 5.13
C GLY A 514 -23.03 18.45 4.99
N TYR A 515 -21.94 18.51 4.22
CA TYR A 515 -21.02 17.38 4.09
C TYR A 515 -20.27 17.13 5.40
N GLU A 516 -20.40 15.90 5.91
CA GLU A 516 -19.71 15.44 7.13
C GLU A 516 -18.30 14.89 6.81
N CYS A 517 -17.92 14.82 5.54
CA CYS A 517 -16.62 14.32 5.11
C CYS A 517 -15.61 15.43 4.77
N GLU A 518 -14.38 15.27 5.25
CA GLU A 518 -13.24 16.14 4.93
C GLU A 518 -12.42 15.60 3.73
N SER A 519 -13.03 14.77 2.89
CA SER A 519 -12.33 14.03 1.83
C SER A 519 -12.39 14.71 0.46
N ILE A 520 -12.91 15.94 0.41
CA ILE A 520 -13.16 16.70 -0.83
C ILE A 520 -12.29 17.95 -0.87
N LEU A 521 -11.78 18.25 -2.07
CA LEU A 521 -11.28 19.56 -2.47
C LEU A 521 -12.14 20.06 -3.65
N VAL A 522 -12.75 21.23 -3.49
CA VAL A 522 -13.57 21.89 -4.50
C VAL A 522 -12.70 22.85 -5.31
N MET A 523 -12.72 22.67 -6.62
CA MET A 523 -12.04 23.47 -7.62
C MET A 523 -12.99 24.50 -8.23
N ASN A 524 -12.41 25.60 -8.70
CA ASN A 524 -13.13 26.59 -9.48
C ASN A 524 -13.27 26.15 -10.95
N THR A 525 -14.24 26.72 -11.65
CA THR A 525 -14.45 26.43 -13.07
C THR A 525 -13.89 27.52 -14.01
N TYR A 526 -13.11 28.49 -13.51
CA TYR A 526 -12.65 29.63 -14.32
C TYR A 526 -11.29 29.41 -14.98
N ASP A 527 -10.40 28.64 -14.36
CA ASP A 527 -9.02 28.46 -14.82
C ASP A 527 -8.72 27.03 -15.32
N ALA A 528 -7.50 26.83 -15.83
CA ALA A 528 -7.02 25.57 -16.39
C ALA A 528 -6.23 24.72 -15.37
N THR A 529 -6.54 24.82 -14.07
CA THR A 529 -5.78 24.12 -13.01
C THR A 529 -5.80 22.60 -13.16
N ALA A 530 -6.90 22.03 -13.65
CA ALA A 530 -6.95 20.59 -13.93
C ALA A 530 -5.93 20.18 -15.00
N SER A 531 -5.85 20.94 -16.10
CA SER A 531 -4.84 20.75 -17.16
C SER A 531 -3.40 20.91 -16.65
N ARG A 532 -3.18 21.82 -15.69
CA ARG A 532 -1.89 22.03 -15.03
C ARG A 532 -1.41 20.79 -14.26
N MET A 533 -2.31 19.99 -13.69
CA MET A 533 -1.97 18.83 -12.85
C MET A 533 -1.99 17.51 -13.64
N SER A 534 -1.13 17.39 -14.65
CA SER A 534 -1.04 16.21 -15.51
C SER A 534 -2.36 15.84 -16.21
N GLY A 535 -3.16 16.85 -16.61
CA GLY A 535 -4.42 16.64 -17.34
C GLY A 535 -5.50 15.98 -16.48
N ALA A 536 -5.71 16.49 -15.26
CA ALA A 536 -6.69 15.94 -14.35
C ALA A 536 -8.13 16.07 -14.80
N ASP A 537 -8.97 15.13 -14.39
CA ASP A 537 -10.43 15.18 -14.54
C ASP A 537 -11.12 14.99 -13.18
N TYR A 538 -12.45 14.92 -13.19
CA TYR A 538 -13.27 14.82 -11.98
C TYR A 538 -14.00 13.47 -11.90
N ASP A 539 -13.44 12.42 -12.53
CA ASP A 539 -14.04 11.09 -12.62
C ASP A 539 -13.66 10.12 -11.47
N GLY A 540 -12.89 10.65 -10.50
CA GLY A 540 -12.40 9.93 -9.32
C GLY A 540 -10.97 10.32 -8.91
N ASP A 541 -10.39 11.33 -9.57
CA ASP A 541 -9.03 11.78 -9.31
C ASP A 541 -8.88 12.39 -7.91
N ILE A 542 -7.71 12.17 -7.31
CA ILE A 542 -7.38 12.61 -5.96
C ILE A 542 -6.09 13.42 -5.97
N VAL A 543 -6.03 14.47 -5.14
CA VAL A 543 -4.83 15.27 -4.92
C VAL A 543 -4.41 15.20 -3.45
N CYS A 544 -3.11 15.24 -3.19
CA CYS A 544 -2.60 15.35 -1.83
C CYS A 544 -2.68 16.81 -1.38
N CYS A 545 -3.53 17.13 -0.40
CA CYS A 545 -3.60 18.45 0.22
C CYS A 545 -2.78 18.47 1.51
N ILE A 546 -1.82 19.39 1.61
CA ILE A 546 -0.81 19.45 2.67
C ILE A 546 -0.93 20.78 3.41
N VAL A 547 -0.94 20.76 4.74
CA VAL A 547 -0.75 21.95 5.60
C VAL A 547 0.58 21.80 6.31
N ASP A 548 1.59 22.50 5.80
CA ASP A 548 2.93 22.55 6.37
C ASP A 548 3.63 23.81 5.84
N ASP A 549 4.16 24.65 6.73
CA ASP A 549 4.76 25.93 6.35
C ASP A 549 6.08 25.76 5.57
N ILE A 550 6.87 24.72 5.87
CA ILE A 550 8.11 24.42 5.13
C ILE A 550 7.74 24.09 3.69
N ILE A 551 6.73 23.24 3.49
CA ILE A 551 6.27 22.85 2.16
C ILE A 551 5.62 24.03 1.43
N TYR A 552 4.76 24.80 2.09
CA TYR A 552 4.10 25.97 1.49
C TYR A 552 5.11 27.00 0.98
N ASN A 553 6.14 27.30 1.79
CA ASN A 553 7.18 28.25 1.44
C ASN A 553 8.20 27.70 0.43
N SER A 554 8.24 26.38 0.22
CA SER A 554 9.16 25.73 -0.73
C SER A 554 8.54 25.48 -2.11
N VAL A 555 7.26 25.81 -2.33
CA VAL A 555 6.65 25.71 -3.67
C VAL A 555 7.32 26.69 -4.63
N ILE A 556 7.73 26.18 -5.79
CA ILE A 556 8.49 26.93 -6.80
C ILE A 556 7.52 27.60 -7.77
N GLU A 557 7.47 28.93 -7.73
CA GLU A 557 6.72 29.74 -8.69
C GLU A 557 7.69 30.49 -9.58
N LEU A 558 7.68 30.18 -10.88
CA LEU A 558 8.53 30.85 -11.86
C LEU A 558 7.80 32.06 -12.43
N ASP A 559 8.56 33.12 -12.72
CA ASP A 559 8.03 34.35 -13.35
C ASP A 559 7.87 34.14 -14.87
N VAL A 560 7.15 33.08 -15.27
CA VAL A 560 6.79 32.75 -16.66
C VAL A 560 5.40 32.12 -16.73
N PRO A 561 4.71 32.20 -17.90
CA PRO A 561 3.44 31.51 -18.10
C PRO A 561 3.54 29.99 -17.90
N LEU A 562 2.47 29.39 -17.37
CA LEU A 562 2.39 27.94 -17.13
C LEU A 562 2.53 27.17 -18.45
N PHE A 563 3.16 26.00 -18.39
CA PHE A 563 3.21 25.10 -19.54
C PHE A 563 1.84 24.51 -19.84
N PHE A 564 1.43 24.61 -21.10
CA PHE A 564 0.19 24.03 -21.64
C PHE A 564 0.53 23.08 -22.77
N ASN A 565 0.04 21.84 -22.70
CA ASN A 565 0.26 20.87 -23.76
C ASN A 565 -0.76 21.05 -24.88
N THR A 566 -0.31 21.57 -26.02
CA THR A 566 -1.16 21.81 -27.20
C THR A 566 -1.40 20.58 -28.06
N PHE A 567 -0.75 19.45 -27.76
CA PHE A 567 -0.88 18.20 -28.51
C PHE A 567 -1.88 17.22 -27.88
N ASP A 568 -2.49 17.61 -26.75
CA ASP A 568 -3.51 16.82 -26.09
C ASP A 568 -4.73 16.62 -27.00
N GLY A 569 -5.34 15.44 -26.94
CA GLY A 569 -6.55 15.09 -27.72
C GLY A 569 -6.33 14.37 -29.06
N ALA A 570 -5.08 14.12 -29.49
CA ALA A 570 -4.77 13.30 -30.66
C ALA A 570 -5.32 11.86 -30.50
N LYS A 571 -5.80 11.25 -31.60
CA LYS A 571 -6.40 9.90 -31.60
C LYS A 571 -5.98 9.11 -32.83
N MET A 572 -5.84 7.80 -32.64
CA MET A 572 -5.66 6.84 -33.72
C MET A 572 -6.99 6.14 -34.02
N ASP A 573 -7.63 6.54 -35.11
CA ASP A 573 -8.92 6.00 -35.54
C ASP A 573 -8.74 4.91 -36.60
N MET A 574 -9.39 3.75 -36.39
CA MET A 574 -9.34 2.59 -37.28
C MET A 574 -10.71 1.92 -37.37
N LYS A 575 -10.93 1.11 -38.41
CA LYS A 575 -12.15 0.30 -38.50
C LYS A 575 -12.22 -0.71 -37.35
N TYR A 576 -13.38 -0.85 -36.71
CA TYR A 576 -13.54 -1.80 -35.60
C TYR A 576 -13.57 -3.25 -36.11
N THR A 577 -12.44 -3.95 -36.00
CA THR A 577 -12.29 -5.35 -36.40
C THR A 577 -11.46 -6.12 -35.36
N PRO A 578 -11.61 -7.46 -35.24
CA PRO A 578 -10.79 -8.26 -34.34
C PRO A 578 -9.28 -8.10 -34.55
N ASP A 579 -8.83 -7.99 -35.80
CA ASP A 579 -7.41 -7.78 -36.13
C ASP A 579 -6.90 -6.42 -35.64
N ASN A 580 -7.67 -5.35 -35.86
CA ASN A 580 -7.29 -4.02 -35.40
C ASN A 580 -7.33 -3.91 -33.86
N ILE A 581 -8.24 -4.61 -33.19
CA ILE A 581 -8.25 -4.69 -31.71
C ILE A 581 -6.97 -5.34 -31.20
N ARG A 582 -6.54 -6.46 -31.79
CA ARG A 582 -5.27 -7.13 -31.41
C ARG A 582 -4.07 -6.26 -31.70
N LEU A 583 -4.00 -5.64 -32.88
CA LEU A 583 -2.94 -4.71 -33.26
C LEU A 583 -2.82 -3.56 -32.26
N MET A 584 -3.93 -2.87 -31.97
CA MET A 584 -3.92 -1.75 -31.04
C MET A 584 -3.60 -2.17 -29.61
N THR A 585 -4.01 -3.37 -29.19
CA THR A 585 -3.64 -3.94 -27.87
C THR A 585 -2.12 -4.13 -27.75
N LYS A 586 -1.44 -4.57 -28.82
CA LYS A 586 0.02 -4.69 -28.85
C LYS A 586 0.68 -3.31 -28.79
N LEU A 587 0.31 -2.40 -29.68
CA LEU A 587 0.90 -1.05 -29.79
C LEU A 587 0.73 -0.23 -28.50
N CYS A 588 -0.41 -0.34 -27.82
CA CYS A 588 -0.70 0.52 -26.66
C CYS A 588 -0.13 0.00 -25.33
N ALA A 589 0.53 -1.15 -25.33
CA ALA A 589 1.04 -1.78 -24.13
C ALA A 589 2.35 -1.15 -23.64
N GLY A 590 2.62 -1.26 -22.33
CA GLY A 590 3.91 -0.92 -21.74
C GLY A 590 3.84 -0.05 -20.50
N ASN A 591 4.84 -0.19 -19.63
CA ASN A 591 5.01 0.65 -18.44
C ASN A 591 5.70 1.99 -18.77
N LYS A 592 5.12 2.73 -19.72
CA LYS A 592 5.68 4.01 -20.22
C LYS A 592 5.71 5.08 -19.11
N ILE A 593 4.64 5.18 -18.32
CA ILE A 593 4.50 6.14 -17.22
C ILE A 593 5.59 5.93 -16.15
N GLY A 594 5.84 4.68 -15.75
CA GLY A 594 6.85 4.37 -14.73
C GLY A 594 8.27 4.69 -15.17
N ALA A 595 8.60 4.45 -16.45
CA ALA A 595 9.91 4.80 -17.01
C ALA A 595 10.11 6.33 -17.04
N LEU A 596 9.12 7.08 -17.52
CA LEU A 596 9.16 8.54 -17.56
C LEU A 596 9.21 9.18 -16.17
N ALA A 597 8.52 8.59 -15.18
CA ALA A 597 8.58 9.07 -13.80
C ALA A 597 9.98 8.91 -13.18
N LEU A 598 10.74 7.89 -13.58
CA LEU A 598 12.14 7.72 -13.18
C LEU A 598 13.06 8.71 -13.88
N ALA A 599 12.88 8.91 -15.20
CA ALA A 599 13.62 9.92 -15.96
C ALA A 599 13.41 11.31 -15.38
N ASN A 600 12.16 11.66 -15.05
CA ASN A 600 11.83 12.93 -14.42
C ASN A 600 12.53 13.11 -13.08
N ALA A 601 12.53 12.08 -12.24
CA ALA A 601 13.18 12.15 -10.94
C ALA A 601 14.70 12.39 -11.07
N GLY A 602 15.34 11.96 -12.16
CA GLY A 602 16.72 12.32 -12.49
C GLY A 602 16.89 13.81 -12.77
N VAL A 603 16.08 14.35 -13.68
CA VAL A 603 16.10 15.78 -14.03
C VAL A 603 15.80 16.66 -12.81
N MET A 604 14.81 16.28 -12.00
CA MET A 604 14.47 17.01 -10.78
C MET A 604 15.53 16.86 -9.67
N ASN A 605 16.28 15.76 -9.64
CA ASN A 605 17.43 15.64 -8.74
C ASN A 605 18.55 16.62 -9.14
N MET A 606 18.78 16.82 -10.44
CA MET A 606 19.73 17.81 -10.98
C MET A 606 19.29 19.26 -10.74
N THR A 607 17.99 19.55 -10.73
CA THR A 607 17.49 20.91 -10.45
C THR A 607 17.70 21.29 -8.99
N ASN A 608 17.77 20.29 -8.10
CA ASN A 608 18.00 20.45 -6.66
C ASN A 608 19.50 20.38 -6.27
N GLU A 609 20.42 20.50 -7.22
CA GLU A 609 21.86 20.56 -6.95
C GLU A 609 22.30 21.97 -6.54
N TYR A 610 23.06 22.04 -5.45
CA TYR A 610 23.78 23.24 -5.02
C TYR A 610 25.12 23.39 -5.74
N PRO A 611 25.54 24.62 -6.05
CA PRO A 611 26.84 24.86 -6.65
C PRO A 611 27.95 24.62 -5.61
N TYR A 612 29.16 24.38 -6.09
CA TYR A 612 30.39 24.58 -5.31
C TYR A 612 30.92 25.99 -5.58
N MET A 613 31.63 26.56 -4.62
CA MET A 613 32.22 27.90 -4.76
C MET A 613 33.74 27.82 -4.66
N LEU A 614 34.42 28.35 -5.67
CA LEU A 614 35.87 28.49 -5.67
C LEU A 614 36.30 29.64 -4.76
N GLN A 615 37.60 29.72 -4.43
CA GLN A 615 38.13 30.76 -3.53
C GLN A 615 37.93 32.20 -4.05
N ASP A 616 37.79 32.38 -5.36
CA ASP A 616 37.51 33.68 -5.99
C ASP A 616 36.01 34.04 -6.01
N GLY A 617 35.15 33.19 -5.44
CA GLY A 617 33.69 33.36 -5.41
C GLY A 617 32.96 32.78 -6.62
N THR A 618 33.67 32.20 -7.59
CA THR A 618 33.05 31.57 -8.78
C THR A 618 32.22 30.36 -8.38
N LEU A 619 30.96 30.31 -8.82
CA LEU A 619 30.08 29.16 -8.63
C LEU A 619 30.25 28.18 -9.79
N ILE A 620 30.41 26.90 -9.46
CA ILE A 620 30.52 25.80 -10.42
C ILE A 620 29.57 24.67 -10.02
N SER A 621 28.89 24.09 -10.99
CA SER A 621 28.02 22.92 -10.79
C SER A 621 28.82 21.67 -10.43
N ASN A 622 28.12 20.60 -10.00
CA ASN A 622 28.77 19.33 -9.67
C ASN A 622 29.47 18.70 -10.89
N SER A 623 28.90 18.82 -12.09
CA SER A 623 29.52 18.31 -13.33
C SER A 623 30.75 19.13 -13.74
N GLU A 624 30.69 20.46 -13.64
CA GLU A 624 31.83 21.34 -13.91
C GLU A 624 32.98 21.09 -12.94
N PHE A 625 32.67 20.93 -11.64
CA PHE A 625 33.70 20.61 -10.65
C PHE A 625 34.32 19.23 -10.93
N TYR A 626 33.51 18.22 -11.19
CA TYR A 626 33.99 16.88 -11.53
C TYR A 626 34.92 16.89 -12.76
N ASN A 627 34.50 17.54 -13.86
CA ASN A 627 35.29 17.63 -15.09
C ASN A 627 36.57 18.43 -14.89
N LYS A 628 36.50 19.55 -14.16
CA LYS A 628 37.68 20.34 -13.81
C LYS A 628 38.72 19.50 -13.06
N ILE A 629 38.30 18.70 -12.09
CA ILE A 629 39.22 17.83 -11.34
C ILE A 629 39.78 16.70 -12.21
N LYS A 630 38.94 16.10 -13.04
CA LYS A 630 39.37 15.09 -14.01
C LYS A 630 40.49 15.64 -14.90
N ASP A 631 40.30 16.84 -15.46
CA ASP A 631 41.20 17.42 -16.44
C ASP A 631 42.46 18.02 -15.80
N ASP A 632 42.31 18.77 -14.70
CA ASP A 632 43.43 19.42 -13.99
C ASP A 632 44.39 18.39 -13.37
N PHE A 633 43.87 17.27 -12.85
CA PHE A 633 44.67 16.22 -12.21
C PHE A 633 44.89 14.98 -13.08
N LYS A 634 44.33 14.94 -14.30
CA LYS A 634 44.44 13.82 -15.25
C LYS A 634 44.05 12.47 -14.64
N LEU A 635 42.95 12.47 -13.91
CA LEU A 635 42.44 11.27 -13.23
C LEU A 635 41.53 10.48 -14.16
N GLU A 636 41.64 9.15 -14.13
CA GLU A 636 40.91 8.29 -15.08
C GLU A 636 39.67 7.67 -14.46
N THR A 637 39.69 7.41 -13.14
CA THR A 637 38.57 6.76 -12.46
C THR A 637 37.71 7.76 -11.69
N SER A 638 36.39 7.50 -11.64
CA SER A 638 35.46 8.30 -10.83
C SER A 638 35.83 8.30 -9.34
N GLU A 639 36.42 7.22 -8.83
CA GLU A 639 36.83 7.11 -7.44
C GLU A 639 37.95 8.09 -7.09
N GLU A 640 39.00 8.17 -7.92
CA GLU A 640 40.10 9.11 -7.75
C GLU A 640 39.63 10.55 -7.82
N ILE A 641 38.79 10.87 -8.82
CA ILE A 641 38.22 12.22 -8.99
C ILE A 641 37.45 12.64 -7.74
N SER A 642 36.61 11.74 -7.22
CA SER A 642 35.80 12.01 -6.04
C SER A 642 36.63 12.18 -4.78
N PHE A 643 37.66 11.37 -4.60
CA PHE A 643 38.60 11.52 -3.49
C PHE A 643 39.26 12.90 -3.54
N LYS A 644 39.69 13.32 -4.73
CA LYS A 644 40.31 14.64 -4.92
C LYS A 644 39.33 15.80 -4.70
N MET A 645 38.09 15.69 -5.18
CA MET A 645 37.03 16.67 -4.89
C MET A 645 36.84 16.83 -3.38
N ASN A 646 36.72 15.71 -2.64
CA ASN A 646 36.57 15.73 -1.18
C ASN A 646 37.79 16.34 -0.46
N GLU A 647 39.01 16.06 -0.93
CA GLU A 647 40.24 16.66 -0.41
C GLU A 647 40.24 18.20 -0.55
N LEU A 648 39.80 18.71 -1.71
CA LEU A 648 39.69 20.15 -1.96
C LEU A 648 38.61 20.83 -1.12
N ILE A 649 37.49 20.13 -0.90
CA ILE A 649 36.43 20.59 0.00
C ILE A 649 36.94 20.64 1.45
N GLN A 650 37.59 19.58 1.94
CA GLN A 650 38.09 19.50 3.31
C GLN A 650 39.23 20.49 3.59
N SER A 651 40.05 20.80 2.59
CA SER A 651 41.11 21.81 2.69
C SER A 651 40.60 23.26 2.57
N GLY A 652 39.31 23.46 2.27
CA GLY A 652 38.71 24.78 2.09
C GLY A 652 39.12 25.49 0.79
N GLN A 653 39.71 24.78 -0.17
CA GLN A 653 39.99 25.31 -1.51
C GLN A 653 38.72 25.41 -2.35
N VAL A 654 37.73 24.58 -2.04
CA VAL A 654 36.40 24.60 -2.64
C VAL A 654 35.40 24.60 -1.50
N ILE A 655 34.42 25.49 -1.56
CA ILE A 655 33.37 25.60 -0.56
C ILE A 655 32.15 24.84 -1.08
N ASP A 656 31.72 23.84 -0.31
CA ASP A 656 30.40 23.23 -0.49
C ASP A 656 29.34 24.23 -0.02
N THR A 657 28.62 24.83 -0.97
CA THR A 657 27.67 25.90 -0.61
C THR A 657 26.49 25.37 0.18
N MET A 658 26.12 24.09 0.07
CA MET A 658 24.97 23.51 0.80
C MET A 658 25.11 23.73 2.32
N PHE A 659 26.30 23.49 2.85
CA PHE A 659 26.63 23.56 4.28
C PHE A 659 27.36 24.84 4.70
N SER A 660 27.65 25.73 3.76
CA SER A 660 28.31 27.00 4.05
C SER A 660 27.30 28.09 4.38
N ASP A 661 27.63 28.93 5.37
CA ASP A 661 26.89 30.18 5.67
C ASP A 661 27.33 31.34 4.77
N ILE A 662 28.43 31.20 4.03
CA ILE A 662 28.93 32.24 3.10
C ILE A 662 27.94 32.42 1.96
N TYR A 663 27.32 31.33 1.52
CA TYR A 663 26.22 31.35 0.55
C TYR A 663 24.90 31.38 1.32
N THR A 664 24.24 32.53 1.34
CA THR A 664 23.07 32.75 2.20
C THR A 664 21.89 31.87 1.81
N TYR A 665 20.96 31.65 2.74
CA TYR A 665 19.74 30.88 2.51
C TYR A 665 18.89 31.40 1.33
N GLU A 666 18.77 32.72 1.17
CA GLU A 666 18.05 33.31 0.03
C GLU A 666 18.78 33.06 -1.30
N GLN A 667 20.11 33.23 -1.33
CA GLN A 667 20.91 32.90 -2.52
C GLN A 667 20.80 31.42 -2.91
N LYS A 668 20.78 30.54 -1.90
CA LYS A 668 20.52 29.11 -2.06
C LYS A 668 19.18 28.85 -2.74
N LYS A 669 18.10 29.44 -2.23
CA LYS A 669 16.74 29.28 -2.78
C LYS A 669 16.63 29.87 -4.19
N ASP A 670 17.19 31.05 -4.42
CA ASP A 670 17.20 31.71 -5.74
C ASP A 670 17.98 30.90 -6.78
N TYR A 671 19.10 30.29 -6.38
CA TYR A 671 19.87 29.42 -7.26
C TYR A 671 19.04 28.22 -7.73
N ILE A 672 18.41 27.48 -6.81
CA ILE A 672 17.56 26.34 -7.18
C ILE A 672 16.38 26.79 -8.05
N LYS A 673 15.73 27.93 -7.73
CA LYS A 673 14.69 28.53 -8.57
C LYS A 673 15.21 28.79 -10.00
N SER A 674 16.43 29.31 -10.14
CA SER A 674 17.08 29.55 -11.43
C SER A 674 17.38 28.26 -12.20
N ARG A 675 17.77 27.18 -11.51
CA ARG A 675 17.99 25.85 -12.10
C ARG A 675 16.69 25.25 -12.63
N HIS A 676 15.59 25.38 -11.89
CA HIS A 676 14.27 25.01 -12.41
C HIS A 676 13.91 25.80 -13.68
N LYS A 677 14.23 27.10 -13.74
CA LYS A 677 14.02 27.92 -14.93
C LYS A 677 14.88 27.48 -16.12
N GLU A 678 16.14 27.11 -15.88
CA GLU A 678 17.08 26.65 -16.90
C GLU A 678 16.66 25.29 -17.49
N LEU A 679 16.32 24.34 -16.63
CA LEU A 679 16.01 22.96 -17.01
C LEU A 679 14.53 22.71 -17.33
N ARG A 680 13.67 23.74 -17.27
CA ARG A 680 12.22 23.60 -17.53
C ARG A 680 11.90 23.01 -18.90
N LYS A 681 12.75 23.22 -19.91
CA LYS A 681 12.56 22.62 -21.24
C LYS A 681 12.54 21.09 -21.15
N MET A 682 13.46 20.50 -20.40
CA MET A 682 13.54 19.05 -20.14
C MET A 682 12.32 18.59 -19.35
N GLN A 683 11.95 19.31 -18.28
CA GLN A 683 10.77 18.99 -17.46
C GLN A 683 9.48 19.01 -18.27
N TYR A 684 9.28 20.02 -19.11
CA TYR A 684 8.09 20.17 -19.95
C TYR A 684 8.04 19.11 -21.05
N LEU A 685 9.18 18.71 -21.63
CA LEU A 685 9.23 17.60 -22.59
C LEU A 685 8.86 16.27 -21.93
N ILE A 686 9.32 16.02 -20.70
CA ILE A 686 8.92 14.83 -19.95
C ILE A 686 7.42 14.90 -19.58
N LEU A 687 6.92 16.04 -19.12
CA LEU A 687 5.50 16.24 -18.81
C LEU A 687 4.63 16.00 -20.06
N TYR A 688 5.03 16.54 -21.21
CA TYR A 688 4.42 16.24 -22.51
C TYR A 688 4.37 14.73 -22.77
N ALA A 689 5.52 14.03 -22.68
CA ALA A 689 5.58 12.60 -22.92
C ALA A 689 4.75 11.78 -21.91
N GLN A 690 4.67 12.23 -20.66
CA GLN A 690 3.85 11.59 -19.62
C GLN A 690 2.36 11.73 -19.90
N GLN A 691 1.90 12.92 -20.29
CA GLN A 691 0.50 13.14 -20.66
C GLN A 691 0.11 12.27 -21.87
N VAL A 692 0.97 12.17 -22.89
CA VAL A 692 0.77 11.25 -24.01
C VAL A 692 0.71 9.79 -23.53
N ALA A 693 1.65 9.35 -22.69
CA ALA A 693 1.69 7.97 -22.17
C ALA A 693 0.48 7.60 -21.30
N ILE A 694 -0.07 8.54 -20.54
CA ILE A 694 -1.26 8.32 -19.69
C ILE A 694 -2.45 7.91 -20.57
N ASP A 695 -2.58 8.56 -21.72
CA ASP A 695 -3.71 8.41 -22.62
C ASP A 695 -3.49 7.44 -23.78
N THR A 696 -2.26 6.98 -24.07
CA THR A 696 -1.98 5.95 -25.09
C THR A 696 -2.94 4.76 -24.99
N SER A 697 -3.19 4.26 -23.77
CA SER A 697 -4.10 3.13 -23.51
C SER A 697 -5.58 3.37 -23.89
N LYS A 698 -5.95 4.60 -24.22
CA LYS A 698 -7.30 5.03 -24.65
C LYS A 698 -7.29 5.63 -26.05
N THR A 699 -6.27 6.39 -26.43
CA THR A 699 -6.21 7.14 -27.70
C THR A 699 -5.54 6.37 -28.82
N GLY A 700 -4.70 5.39 -28.49
CA GLY A 700 -3.85 4.70 -29.46
C GLY A 700 -2.62 5.50 -29.90
N VAL A 701 -2.41 6.69 -29.36
CA VAL A 701 -1.28 7.56 -29.73
C VAL A 701 -0.09 7.25 -28.83
N GLU A 702 1.02 6.87 -29.44
CA GLU A 702 2.29 6.66 -28.74
C GLU A 702 3.11 7.95 -28.67
N ILE A 703 4.09 7.97 -27.77
CA ILE A 703 5.10 9.03 -27.75
C ILE A 703 5.89 8.95 -29.06
N PRO A 704 6.06 10.08 -29.78
CA PRO A 704 6.85 10.10 -31.01
C PRO A 704 8.27 9.54 -30.83
N GLU A 705 8.78 8.81 -31.82
CA GLU A 705 10.10 8.17 -31.75
C GLU A 705 11.24 9.18 -31.57
N ASN A 706 11.14 10.36 -32.19
CA ASN A 706 12.11 11.43 -32.03
C ASN A 706 12.14 11.95 -30.58
N VAL A 707 10.98 12.13 -29.94
CA VAL A 707 10.89 12.49 -28.51
C VAL A 707 11.50 11.40 -27.65
N HIS A 708 11.24 10.12 -27.94
CA HIS A 708 11.90 9.00 -27.25
C HIS A 708 13.43 9.04 -27.37
N ASN A 709 13.96 9.41 -28.54
CA ASN A 709 15.40 9.52 -28.75
C ASN A 709 15.99 10.72 -27.99
N ILE A 710 15.34 11.88 -28.03
CA ILE A 710 15.75 13.07 -27.28
C ILE A 710 15.75 12.78 -25.77
N LEU A 711 14.71 12.12 -25.24
CA LEU A 711 14.65 11.77 -23.81
C LEU A 711 15.83 10.87 -23.38
N LYS A 712 16.28 9.95 -24.23
CA LYS A 712 17.44 9.07 -23.94
C LYS A 712 18.75 9.84 -23.77
N GLU A 713 18.88 11.04 -24.33
CA GLU A 713 20.10 11.85 -24.23
C GLU A 713 20.34 12.37 -22.81
N PHE A 714 19.28 12.49 -22.00
CA PHE A 714 19.36 13.06 -20.66
C PHE A 714 18.59 12.30 -19.58
N GLU A 715 17.90 11.20 -19.92
CA GLU A 715 17.25 10.37 -18.91
C GLU A 715 18.30 9.76 -17.98
N GLU A 716 18.18 10.05 -16.69
CA GLU A 716 19.05 9.47 -15.68
C GLU A 716 18.23 8.95 -14.51
N LYS A 717 18.58 7.76 -14.00
CA LYS A 717 18.02 7.30 -12.73
C LYS A 717 18.63 8.13 -11.60
N PRO A 718 17.84 8.71 -10.70
CA PRO A 718 18.39 9.59 -9.70
C PRO A 718 19.29 8.84 -8.71
N HIS A 719 20.37 9.48 -8.28
CA HIS A 719 21.46 8.83 -7.54
C HIS A 719 21.06 8.45 -6.12
N PHE A 720 20.18 9.20 -5.46
CA PHE A 720 19.67 8.87 -4.13
C PHE A 720 19.10 7.44 -4.02
N PHE A 721 18.57 6.86 -5.09
CA PHE A 721 18.12 5.46 -5.07
C PHE A 721 19.25 4.48 -4.78
N ARG A 722 20.43 4.78 -5.32
CA ARG A 722 21.66 4.00 -5.15
C ARG A 722 22.18 4.15 -3.72
N TYR A 723 22.28 5.39 -3.24
CA TYR A 723 22.76 5.67 -1.88
C TYR A 723 21.92 4.99 -0.81
N ALA A 724 20.59 5.06 -0.90
CA ALA A 724 19.79 4.38 0.12
C ALA A 724 19.75 2.86 0.00
N ARG A 725 20.30 2.24 -1.04
CA ARG A 725 20.50 0.77 -1.06
C ARG A 725 21.75 0.33 -0.31
N GLY A 726 22.53 1.29 0.20
CA GLY A 726 23.84 1.06 0.81
C GLY A 726 24.89 0.63 -0.22
N GLU A 727 24.69 0.97 -1.49
CA GLU A 727 25.71 0.77 -2.50
C GLU A 727 26.90 1.69 -2.16
N ARG A 728 28.10 1.10 -2.03
CA ARG A 728 29.31 1.84 -1.65
C ARG A 728 29.76 2.69 -2.84
N TYR A 729 29.64 4.01 -2.71
CA TYR A 729 30.08 4.97 -3.72
C TYR A 729 31.03 6.00 -3.12
N THR A 730 31.96 6.44 -3.94
CA THR A 730 32.94 7.48 -3.62
C THR A 730 32.42 8.89 -3.89
N THR A 731 31.43 9.06 -4.77
CA THR A 731 30.86 10.36 -5.15
C THR A 731 29.40 10.50 -4.71
N ILE A 732 29.09 11.64 -4.12
CA ILE A 732 27.73 12.08 -3.78
C ILE A 732 27.51 13.37 -4.56
N ARG A 733 26.45 13.47 -5.37
CA ARG A 733 26.13 14.76 -6.01
C ARG A 733 25.73 15.75 -4.93
N ASN A 734 25.99 17.03 -5.16
CA ASN A 734 25.60 18.08 -4.22
C ASN A 734 24.09 18.42 -4.26
N SER A 735 23.24 17.40 -4.41
CA SER A 735 21.79 17.51 -4.39
C SER A 735 21.27 17.22 -2.98
N VAL A 736 20.24 17.94 -2.55
CA VAL A 736 19.63 17.80 -1.22
C VAL A 736 19.22 16.35 -0.93
N MET A 737 18.51 15.74 -1.87
CA MET A 737 18.02 14.37 -1.73
C MET A 737 19.16 13.34 -1.72
N ASP A 738 20.21 13.56 -2.52
CA ASP A 738 21.35 12.65 -2.60
C ASP A 738 22.15 12.65 -1.30
N ARG A 739 22.44 13.85 -0.79
CA ARG A 739 23.18 14.05 0.45
C ARG A 739 22.41 13.50 1.64
N TYR A 740 21.12 13.83 1.74
CA TYR A 740 20.22 13.29 2.76
C TYR A 740 20.16 11.76 2.73
N SER A 741 19.95 11.17 1.53
CA SER A 741 19.83 9.72 1.39
C SER A 741 21.09 8.99 1.79
N TYR A 742 22.25 9.52 1.39
CA TYR A 742 23.55 8.96 1.75
C TYR A 742 23.77 9.01 3.26
N GLU A 743 23.61 10.18 3.88
CA GLU A 743 23.88 10.35 5.30
C GLU A 743 22.92 9.55 6.18
N CYS A 744 21.62 9.55 5.83
CA CYS A 744 20.61 8.75 6.50
C CYS A 744 20.92 7.25 6.40
N ALA A 745 21.18 6.73 5.19
CA ALA A 745 21.46 5.31 5.00
C ALA A 745 22.76 4.88 5.69
N LYS A 746 23.83 5.68 5.54
CA LYS A 746 25.13 5.45 6.19
C LYS A 746 25.00 5.38 7.71
N TYR A 747 24.25 6.32 8.31
CA TYR A 747 24.03 6.33 9.74
C TYR A 747 23.37 5.02 10.21
N TYR A 748 22.18 4.69 9.68
CA TYR A 748 21.40 3.55 10.18
C TYR A 748 21.95 2.17 9.78
N TYR A 749 22.64 2.05 8.64
CA TYR A 749 23.24 0.76 8.24
C TYR A 749 24.42 0.37 9.14
N THR A 750 25.08 1.36 9.74
CA THR A 750 26.25 1.15 10.62
C THR A 750 25.88 1.04 12.10
N GLN A 751 24.67 1.43 12.50
CA GLN A 751 24.22 1.28 13.88
C GLN A 751 23.96 -0.20 14.25
N LYS A 752 24.13 -0.50 15.54
CA LYS A 752 23.76 -1.78 16.14
C LYS A 752 22.38 -1.67 16.80
N PHE A 753 21.54 -2.66 16.55
CA PHE A 753 20.23 -2.81 17.18
C PHE A 753 20.38 -3.66 18.44
N GLU A 754 20.34 -3.02 19.61
CA GLU A 754 20.52 -3.61 20.94
C GLU A 754 19.16 -3.83 21.60
N LEU A 755 18.44 -4.87 21.19
CA LEU A 755 17.02 -5.04 21.53
C LEU A 755 16.79 -5.80 22.84
N MET A 756 17.67 -6.76 23.15
CA MET A 756 17.62 -7.61 24.34
C MET A 756 19.02 -8.09 24.73
N GLN A 757 19.17 -8.62 25.94
CA GLN A 757 20.36 -9.38 26.33
C GLN A 757 20.55 -10.55 25.34
N ASP A 758 21.71 -10.56 24.67
CA ASP A 758 22.12 -11.50 23.61
C ASP A 758 21.40 -11.35 22.26
N VAL A 759 20.68 -10.24 22.02
CA VAL A 759 20.12 -9.89 20.70
C VAL A 759 20.70 -8.56 20.26
N CYS A 760 21.79 -8.64 19.49
CA CYS A 760 22.48 -7.51 18.90
C CYS A 760 22.80 -7.83 17.43
N PHE A 761 22.37 -6.98 16.50
CA PHE A 761 22.74 -7.10 15.09
C PHE A 761 22.80 -5.72 14.42
N SER A 762 23.63 -5.55 13.40
CA SER A 762 23.53 -4.42 12.46
C SER A 762 22.82 -4.84 11.17
N ILE A 763 22.52 -3.90 10.26
CA ILE A 763 21.90 -4.22 8.97
C ILE A 763 22.86 -4.95 8.02
N GLU A 764 24.16 -4.65 8.11
CA GLU A 764 25.19 -5.23 7.22
C GLU A 764 25.80 -6.53 7.75
N GLU A 765 25.69 -6.82 9.05
CA GLU A 765 26.26 -8.03 9.66
C GLU A 765 25.54 -9.32 9.20
N GLU A 766 26.33 -10.33 8.81
CA GLU A 766 25.81 -11.69 8.59
C GLU A 766 25.44 -12.31 9.94
N ILE A 767 24.16 -12.67 10.11
CA ILE A 767 23.69 -13.28 11.36
C ILE A 767 24.18 -14.74 11.45
N ASP A 768 24.86 -15.07 12.55
CA ASP A 768 25.40 -16.41 12.79
C ASP A 768 24.28 -17.46 12.92
N LYS A 769 24.38 -18.53 12.13
CA LYS A 769 23.44 -19.67 12.12
C LYS A 769 23.59 -20.59 13.34
N ARG A 770 24.63 -20.40 14.17
CA ARG A 770 24.92 -21.23 15.35
C ARG A 770 24.05 -20.93 16.57
N ASN A 771 23.16 -19.94 16.49
CA ASN A 771 22.23 -19.63 17.56
C ASN A 771 21.21 -20.77 17.81
N LYS A 772 20.80 -20.91 19.08
CA LYS A 772 19.82 -21.90 19.57
C LYS A 772 18.55 -21.89 18.71
N ASN A 773 18.05 -23.07 18.32
CA ASN A 773 16.75 -23.18 17.65
C ASN A 773 15.63 -22.92 18.67
N VAL A 774 15.15 -21.69 18.71
CA VAL A 774 14.16 -21.22 19.69
C VAL A 774 12.84 -21.97 19.50
N PHE A 775 12.46 -22.27 18.25
CA PHE A 775 11.25 -23.02 17.94
C PHE A 775 11.22 -24.39 18.62
N ILE A 776 12.34 -25.12 18.59
CA ILE A 776 12.41 -26.45 19.20
C ILE A 776 12.20 -26.37 20.71
N ASP A 777 12.76 -25.37 21.37
CA ASP A 777 12.57 -25.17 22.81
C ASP A 777 11.10 -24.81 23.13
N MET A 778 10.43 -24.04 22.27
CA MET A 778 9.00 -23.70 22.41
C MET A 778 8.09 -24.91 22.19
N PHE A 779 8.35 -25.68 21.14
CA PHE A 779 7.60 -26.90 20.83
C PHE A 779 7.73 -27.93 21.95
N LYS A 780 8.94 -28.12 22.51
CA LYS A 780 9.16 -29.01 23.67
C LYS A 780 8.35 -28.64 24.90
N LYS A 781 8.12 -27.35 25.14
CA LYS A 781 7.32 -26.88 26.27
C LYS A 781 5.83 -27.18 26.07
N ALA A 782 5.34 -26.95 24.86
CA ALA A 782 3.93 -27.13 24.52
C ALA A 782 3.55 -28.59 24.21
N SER A 783 4.53 -29.47 23.99
CA SER A 783 4.31 -30.88 23.66
C SER A 783 4.03 -31.76 24.89
N ILE A 784 3.61 -31.21 26.02
CA ILE A 784 3.36 -31.99 27.24
C ILE A 784 2.16 -32.94 27.06
N GLY A 785 2.34 -34.21 27.44
CA GLY A 785 1.27 -35.21 27.40
C GLY A 785 0.94 -35.66 25.97
N PHE A 786 1.96 -35.72 25.11
CA PHE A 786 1.92 -36.35 23.79
C PHE A 786 1.79 -37.89 23.91
N ASN A 787 1.28 -38.52 22.86
CA ASN A 787 1.22 -39.97 22.71
C ASN A 787 2.43 -40.47 21.90
N GLN A 788 3.29 -41.28 22.52
CA GLN A 788 4.53 -41.77 21.88
C GLN A 788 4.26 -42.54 20.58
N SER A 789 3.23 -43.39 20.54
CA SER A 789 2.92 -44.18 19.34
C SER A 789 2.51 -43.31 18.16
N ASN A 790 1.73 -42.25 18.41
CA ASN A 790 1.35 -41.28 17.38
C ASN A 790 2.57 -40.49 16.89
N VAL A 791 3.41 -40.04 17.83
CA VAL A 791 4.64 -39.29 17.52
C VAL A 791 5.58 -40.10 16.63
N ASP A 792 5.77 -41.39 16.91
CA ASP A 792 6.66 -42.25 16.12
C ASP A 792 6.22 -42.34 14.64
N VAL A 793 4.91 -42.37 14.38
CA VAL A 793 4.35 -42.34 13.02
C VAL A 793 4.62 -40.99 12.36
N ILE A 794 4.30 -39.89 13.01
CA ILE A 794 4.51 -38.54 12.46
C ILE A 794 6.00 -38.29 12.19
N VAL A 795 6.90 -38.71 13.10
CA VAL A 795 8.35 -38.58 12.94
C VAL A 795 8.85 -39.31 11.70
N LYS A 796 8.32 -40.50 11.41
CA LYS A 796 8.67 -41.26 10.21
C LYS A 796 8.29 -40.48 8.94
N ASP A 797 7.05 -39.99 8.90
CA ASP A 797 6.52 -39.23 7.76
C ASP A 797 7.28 -37.92 7.54
N MET A 798 7.57 -37.20 8.63
CA MET A 798 8.34 -35.95 8.60
C MET A 798 9.80 -36.15 8.16
N ASN A 799 10.45 -37.24 8.60
CA ASN A 799 11.81 -37.56 8.18
C ASN A 799 11.89 -37.88 6.69
N ASP A 800 10.89 -38.58 6.15
CA ASP A 800 10.81 -38.92 4.73
C ASP A 800 10.70 -37.65 3.87
N ILE A 801 9.73 -36.77 4.16
CA ILE A 801 9.56 -35.51 3.41
C ILE A 801 10.79 -34.60 3.56
N TYR A 802 11.36 -34.50 4.75
CA TYR A 802 12.51 -33.62 4.98
C TYR A 802 13.77 -34.13 4.28
N SER A 803 13.97 -35.45 4.24
CA SER A 803 15.09 -36.06 3.50
C SER A 803 14.95 -35.86 2.01
N LYS A 804 13.74 -36.05 1.45
CA LYS A 804 13.43 -35.74 0.03
C LYS A 804 13.69 -34.28 -0.29
N TYR A 805 13.20 -33.37 0.56
CA TYR A 805 13.44 -31.93 0.41
C TYR A 805 14.93 -31.57 0.39
N LYS A 806 15.71 -32.13 1.34
CA LYS A 806 17.16 -31.92 1.42
C LYS A 806 17.90 -32.47 0.20
N ALA A 807 17.54 -33.65 -0.28
CA ALA A 807 18.17 -34.27 -1.44
C ALA A 807 18.05 -33.36 -2.67
N VAL A 808 16.84 -32.85 -2.92
CA VAL A 808 16.57 -31.94 -4.04
C VAL A 808 17.29 -30.59 -3.85
N LYS A 809 17.28 -30.01 -2.64
CA LYS A 809 17.99 -28.75 -2.36
C LYS A 809 19.52 -28.89 -2.54
N SER A 810 20.08 -30.04 -2.17
CA SER A 810 21.49 -30.35 -2.40
C SER A 810 21.83 -30.51 -3.87
N SER A 811 20.97 -31.16 -4.66
CA SER A 811 21.19 -31.27 -6.12
C SER A 811 21.14 -29.91 -6.83
N LEU A 812 20.45 -28.92 -6.26
CA LEU A 812 20.32 -27.58 -6.83
C LEU A 812 21.45 -26.62 -6.45
N ARG A 813 22.35 -27.01 -5.53
CA ARG A 813 23.27 -26.07 -4.86
C ARG A 813 24.29 -25.41 -5.80
N ASN A 814 24.70 -26.13 -6.85
CA ASN A 814 25.66 -25.68 -7.86
C ASN A 814 24.98 -25.39 -9.21
N CYS A 815 23.65 -25.48 -9.28
CA CYS A 815 22.92 -25.16 -10.50
C CYS A 815 22.84 -23.64 -10.67
N ASP A 816 22.90 -23.19 -11.91
CA ASP A 816 22.61 -21.80 -12.26
C ASP A 816 21.19 -21.45 -11.79
N LYS A 817 21.08 -20.49 -10.87
CA LYS A 817 19.82 -20.05 -10.27
C LYS A 817 18.87 -19.41 -11.27
N SER A 818 19.40 -18.91 -12.39
CA SER A 818 18.61 -18.39 -13.48
C SER A 818 18.03 -19.49 -14.38
N SER A 819 18.54 -20.73 -14.26
CA SER A 819 18.11 -21.85 -15.11
C SER A 819 16.70 -22.34 -14.79
N LYS A 820 15.98 -22.74 -15.84
CA LYS A 820 14.64 -23.33 -15.76
C LYS A 820 14.60 -24.64 -14.95
N PHE A 821 15.71 -25.40 -14.95
CA PHE A 821 15.84 -26.59 -14.11
C PHE A 821 15.85 -26.22 -12.62
N TYR A 822 16.65 -25.21 -12.25
CA TYR A 822 16.70 -24.74 -10.86
C TYR A 822 15.33 -24.21 -10.40
N LYS A 823 14.75 -23.25 -11.13
CA LYS A 823 13.48 -22.61 -10.72
C LYS A 823 12.34 -23.62 -10.55
N ASN A 824 12.14 -24.51 -11.53
CA ASN A 824 11.05 -25.49 -11.48
C ASN A 824 11.24 -26.52 -10.38
N THR A 825 12.44 -27.09 -10.28
CA THR A 825 12.74 -28.11 -9.27
C THR A 825 12.67 -27.50 -7.87
N HIS A 826 13.11 -26.25 -7.70
CA HIS A 826 12.97 -25.51 -6.44
C HIS A 826 11.49 -25.26 -6.08
N LYS A 827 10.68 -24.77 -7.03
CA LYS A 827 9.25 -24.48 -6.80
C LYS A 827 8.45 -25.75 -6.49
N ASP A 828 8.62 -26.82 -7.26
CA ASP A 828 7.96 -28.11 -7.04
C ASP A 828 8.36 -28.74 -5.70
N ASN A 829 9.66 -28.69 -5.35
CA ASN A 829 10.15 -29.17 -4.07
C ASN A 829 9.54 -28.42 -2.89
N ASN A 830 9.42 -27.09 -2.99
CA ASN A 830 8.78 -26.26 -1.97
C ASN A 830 7.26 -26.53 -1.88
N PHE A 831 6.57 -26.64 -3.02
CA PHE A 831 5.13 -26.93 -3.05
C PHE A 831 4.79 -28.28 -2.42
N ARG A 832 5.53 -29.34 -2.76
CA ARG A 832 5.34 -30.67 -2.17
C ARG A 832 5.60 -30.68 -0.67
N ALA A 833 6.65 -30.00 -0.21
CA ALA A 833 6.93 -29.87 1.21
C ALA A 833 5.80 -29.12 1.93
N TYR A 834 5.31 -28.03 1.33
CA TYR A 834 4.20 -27.23 1.87
C TYR A 834 2.91 -28.05 2.01
N GLU A 835 2.42 -28.67 0.92
CA GLU A 835 1.17 -29.43 0.93
C GLU A 835 1.22 -30.58 1.94
N TYR A 836 2.35 -31.29 2.01
CA TYR A 836 2.52 -32.40 2.93
C TYR A 836 2.56 -31.95 4.40
N CYS A 837 3.36 -30.93 4.72
CA CYS A 837 3.45 -30.39 6.08
C CYS A 837 2.12 -29.77 6.53
N LYS A 838 1.41 -29.08 5.63
CA LYS A 838 0.07 -28.53 5.86
C LYS A 838 -0.95 -29.64 6.11
N GLY A 839 -0.88 -30.73 5.35
CA GLY A 839 -1.72 -31.92 5.56
C GLY A 839 -1.54 -32.53 6.95
N ILE A 840 -0.28 -32.74 7.37
CA ILE A 840 0.04 -33.22 8.73
C ILE A 840 -0.47 -32.25 9.79
N TYR A 841 -0.23 -30.95 9.62
CA TYR A 841 -0.70 -29.92 10.55
C TYR A 841 -2.22 -29.95 10.71
N ASN A 842 -2.97 -29.93 9.61
CA ASN A 842 -4.44 -29.95 9.64
C ASN A 842 -4.97 -31.24 10.29
N LYS A 843 -4.35 -32.38 10.00
CA LYS A 843 -4.70 -33.67 10.62
C LYS A 843 -4.58 -33.61 12.14
N CYS A 844 -3.46 -33.09 12.63
CA CYS A 844 -3.16 -32.99 14.06
C CYS A 844 -4.00 -31.89 14.75
N LYS A 845 -4.24 -30.78 14.06
CA LYS A 845 -5.01 -29.64 14.57
C LYS A 845 -6.47 -29.99 14.82
N SER A 846 -7.05 -30.80 13.92
CA SER A 846 -8.44 -31.25 13.95
C SER A 846 -8.64 -32.61 14.61
N GLU A 847 -7.59 -33.16 15.25
CA GLU A 847 -7.63 -34.44 15.98
C GLU A 847 -8.08 -35.65 15.14
N ILE A 848 -7.82 -35.59 13.83
CA ILE A 848 -8.22 -36.65 12.88
C ILE A 848 -7.41 -37.91 13.17
N GLU A 849 -8.08 -39.06 13.23
CA GLU A 849 -7.48 -40.37 13.55
C GLU A 849 -6.75 -40.41 14.90
N GLY A 850 -7.09 -39.51 15.82
CA GLY A 850 -6.49 -39.44 17.16
C GLY A 850 -5.11 -38.81 17.22
N TYR A 851 -4.58 -38.26 16.12
CA TYR A 851 -3.35 -37.47 16.12
C TYR A 851 -3.64 -36.07 16.64
N THR A 852 -2.92 -35.61 17.66
CA THR A 852 -3.17 -34.30 18.28
C THR A 852 -2.10 -33.28 17.90
N LEU A 853 -2.41 -32.00 18.08
CA LEU A 853 -1.45 -30.91 17.89
C LEU A 853 -0.19 -31.12 18.74
N VAL A 854 -0.33 -31.56 19.98
CA VAL A 854 0.77 -31.84 20.92
C VAL A 854 1.70 -32.93 20.39
N ASP A 855 1.16 -33.95 19.71
CA ASP A 855 1.93 -35.02 19.06
C ASP A 855 2.80 -34.45 17.91
N LEU A 856 2.22 -33.60 17.07
CA LEU A 856 2.97 -32.92 16.00
C LEU A 856 4.12 -32.07 16.55
N LEU A 857 3.86 -31.28 17.61
CA LEU A 857 4.89 -30.44 18.21
C LEU A 857 6.07 -31.28 18.72
N GLN A 858 5.79 -32.42 19.37
CA GLN A 858 6.82 -33.35 19.80
C GLN A 858 7.59 -33.96 18.62
N ALA A 859 6.87 -34.34 17.55
CA ALA A 859 7.49 -34.91 16.36
C ALA A 859 8.48 -33.93 15.71
N ILE A 860 8.11 -32.64 15.60
CA ILE A 860 9.00 -31.57 15.12
C ILE A 860 10.29 -31.50 15.98
N CYS A 861 10.16 -31.61 17.31
CA CYS A 861 11.31 -31.61 18.21
C CYS A 861 12.27 -32.79 17.99
N ILE A 862 11.73 -33.97 17.71
CA ILE A 862 12.51 -35.20 17.50
C ILE A 862 13.24 -35.17 16.15
N VAL A 863 12.56 -34.74 15.10
CA VAL A 863 13.12 -34.65 13.73
C VAL A 863 14.24 -33.61 13.63
N LYS A 864 14.28 -32.64 14.55
CA LYS A 864 15.30 -31.57 14.60
C LYS A 864 15.41 -30.83 13.26
N LEU A 865 14.26 -30.42 12.73
CA LEU A 865 14.16 -29.63 11.50
C LEU A 865 14.97 -28.33 11.62
N ARG A 866 15.54 -27.89 10.49
CA ARG A 866 16.15 -26.55 10.41
C ARG A 866 15.08 -25.46 10.60
N SER A 867 15.43 -24.38 11.28
CA SER A 867 14.51 -23.27 11.57
C SER A 867 13.85 -22.66 10.32
N ASP A 868 14.58 -22.52 9.21
CA ASP A 868 14.00 -22.00 7.96
C ASP A 868 12.94 -22.94 7.38
N PHE A 869 13.11 -24.26 7.52
CA PHE A 869 12.11 -25.24 7.10
C PHE A 869 10.86 -25.19 7.99
N ILE A 870 11.05 -25.07 9.31
CA ILE A 870 9.93 -24.93 10.26
C ILE A 870 9.14 -23.65 9.95
N LEU A 871 9.83 -22.53 9.74
CA LEU A 871 9.21 -21.25 9.40
C LEU A 871 8.40 -21.33 8.11
N GLU A 872 8.95 -21.93 7.06
CA GLU A 872 8.31 -21.93 5.73
C GLU A 872 7.12 -22.89 5.65
N TYR A 873 7.19 -24.04 6.34
CA TYR A 873 6.21 -25.12 6.16
C TYR A 873 5.38 -25.46 7.40
N PHE A 874 5.73 -24.93 8.57
CA PHE A 874 5.01 -25.13 9.84
C PHE A 874 4.64 -23.80 10.53
N ALA A 875 4.55 -22.68 9.81
CA ALA A 875 4.14 -21.38 10.37
C ALA A 875 2.87 -21.44 11.24
N PRO A 876 1.77 -22.13 10.83
CA PRO A 876 0.58 -22.25 11.68
C PRO A 876 0.84 -22.94 13.03
N ALA A 877 1.70 -23.97 13.04
CA ALA A 877 2.09 -24.64 14.29
C ALA A 877 2.89 -23.72 15.22
N ILE A 878 3.68 -22.79 14.66
CA ILE A 878 4.40 -21.79 15.45
C ILE A 878 3.42 -20.82 16.12
N VAL A 879 2.37 -20.38 15.41
CA VAL A 879 1.32 -19.53 16.00
C VAL A 879 0.66 -20.23 17.17
N ASP A 880 0.25 -21.47 16.97
CA ASP A 880 -0.43 -22.24 17.99
C ASP A 880 0.49 -22.49 19.19
N VAL A 881 1.77 -22.84 18.98
CA VAL A 881 2.69 -23.08 20.08
C VAL A 881 2.93 -21.83 20.93
N VAL A 882 3.00 -20.67 20.28
CA VAL A 882 3.15 -19.38 20.97
C VAL A 882 1.92 -19.12 21.84
N LYS A 883 0.70 -19.33 21.32
CA LYS A 883 -0.55 -19.18 22.06
C LYS A 883 -0.71 -20.21 23.18
N ILE A 884 -0.13 -21.40 23.03
CA ILE A 884 -0.10 -22.43 24.09
C ILE A 884 0.85 -22.02 25.22
N ASN A 885 2.05 -21.55 24.86
CA ASN A 885 3.10 -21.23 25.84
C ASN A 885 2.85 -19.90 26.58
N ASN A 886 2.20 -18.93 25.94
CA ASN A 886 1.97 -17.60 26.51
C ASN A 886 0.50 -17.21 26.45
N TYR A 887 -0.06 -16.88 27.62
CA TYR A 887 -1.45 -16.43 27.75
C TYR A 887 -1.60 -14.90 27.76
N LYS A 888 -0.48 -14.15 27.83
CA LYS A 888 -0.46 -12.69 27.76
C LYS A 888 0.10 -12.23 26.42
N VAL A 889 -0.51 -11.21 25.82
CA VAL A 889 -0.06 -10.58 24.57
C VAL A 889 0.29 -9.11 24.82
N ARG A 890 1.35 -8.61 24.17
CA ARG A 890 1.64 -7.18 24.15
C ARG A 890 0.57 -6.45 23.33
N THR A 891 -0.21 -5.61 23.99
CA THR A 891 -1.20 -4.72 23.35
C THR A 891 -0.70 -3.29 23.38
N PHE A 892 -0.83 -2.58 22.25
CA PHE A 892 -0.38 -1.20 22.09
C PHE A 892 -1.57 -0.26 21.93
N TYR A 893 -1.52 0.85 22.63
CA TYR A 893 -2.51 1.92 22.56
C TYR A 893 -1.86 3.21 22.10
N LYS A 894 -2.59 4.02 21.34
CA LYS A 894 -2.20 5.41 21.11
C LYS A 894 -2.53 6.26 22.34
N GLY A 895 -1.60 7.11 22.76
CA GLY A 895 -1.75 7.98 23.93
C GLY A 895 -1.20 7.37 25.21
N GLU A 896 -1.40 8.09 26.32
CA GLU A 896 -0.99 7.71 27.66
C GLU A 896 -2.17 7.06 28.40
N ILE A 897 -2.04 5.78 28.74
CA ILE A 897 -3.04 5.02 29.50
C ILE A 897 -2.34 4.43 30.74
N SER A 898 -2.19 5.24 31.78
CA SER A 898 -1.49 4.86 33.00
C SER A 898 -2.28 3.94 33.93
N GLU A 899 -3.59 3.77 33.69
CA GLU A 899 -4.50 3.03 34.58
C GLU A 899 -4.47 1.51 34.40
N LYS A 900 -3.86 0.99 33.32
CA LYS A 900 -3.78 -0.45 33.05
C LYS A 900 -2.56 -1.09 33.73
N GLU A 901 -2.74 -2.31 34.25
CA GLU A 901 -1.66 -3.10 34.87
C GLU A 901 -0.51 -3.34 33.86
N ASP A 902 0.74 -3.23 34.33
CA ASP A 902 1.97 -3.35 33.52
C ASP A 902 2.11 -2.34 32.35
N ALA A 903 1.38 -1.21 32.38
CA ALA A 903 1.48 -0.16 31.38
C ALA A 903 2.91 0.46 31.30
N LYS A 904 3.49 0.45 30.10
CA LYS A 904 4.75 1.13 29.76
C LYS A 904 4.45 2.23 28.75
N ILE A 905 4.75 3.47 29.12
CA ILE A 905 4.67 4.62 28.22
C ILE A 905 5.89 4.60 27.30
N ILE A 906 5.65 4.72 25.99
CA ILE A 906 6.65 4.73 24.94
C ILE A 906 6.48 6.06 24.20
N LYS A 907 7.52 6.89 24.22
CA LYS A 907 7.55 8.17 23.49
C LYS A 907 8.47 8.02 22.30
N ILE A 908 7.94 8.28 21.10
CA ILE A 908 8.69 8.25 19.84
C ILE A 908 8.35 9.53 19.09
N GLY A 909 9.30 10.45 19.05
CA GLY A 909 9.08 11.81 18.56
C GLY A 909 7.91 12.50 19.25
N ASN A 910 7.02 13.10 18.47
CA ASN A 910 5.80 13.76 18.97
C ASN A 910 4.67 12.77 19.36
N LYS A 911 4.85 11.46 19.18
CA LYS A 911 3.82 10.45 19.44
C LYS A 911 4.08 9.72 20.76
N THR A 912 3.00 9.54 21.52
CA THR A 912 3.00 8.74 22.73
C THR A 912 2.16 7.48 22.51
N TYR A 913 2.69 6.35 22.94
CA TYR A 913 2.02 5.05 22.93
C TYR A 913 2.08 4.45 24.33
N THR A 914 1.14 3.57 24.63
CA THR A 914 1.15 2.77 25.85
C THR A 914 1.17 1.29 25.49
N ARG A 915 2.15 0.54 25.98
CA ARG A 915 2.19 -0.92 25.90
C ARG A 915 1.65 -1.51 27.19
N THR A 916 0.70 -2.43 27.08
CA THR A 916 0.18 -3.24 28.20
C THR A 916 0.31 -4.73 27.88
N PHE A 917 -0.02 -5.59 28.84
CA PHE A 917 -0.14 -7.03 28.60
C PHE A 917 -1.56 -7.49 28.89
N GLU A 918 -2.24 -7.98 27.87
CA GLU A 918 -3.62 -8.45 27.98
C GLU A 918 -3.70 -9.97 27.91
N ILE A 919 -4.66 -10.54 28.64
CA ILE A 919 -4.89 -11.98 28.65
C ILE A 919 -5.66 -12.38 27.38
N LEU A 920 -5.21 -13.43 26.72
CA LEU A 920 -5.90 -14.01 25.57
C LEU A 920 -7.27 -14.55 25.98
N ASP A 921 -8.32 -14.08 25.30
CA ASP A 921 -9.70 -14.57 25.46
C ASP A 921 -9.80 -16.05 25.07
N GLU A 922 -10.08 -16.90 26.05
CA GLU A 922 -10.15 -18.36 25.87
C GLU A 922 -11.28 -18.78 24.92
N ASN A 923 -12.34 -17.97 24.81
CA ASN A 923 -13.46 -18.24 23.90
C ASN A 923 -13.07 -18.05 22.42
N LYS A 924 -11.99 -17.31 22.16
CA LYS A 924 -11.44 -17.08 20.81
C LYS A 924 -10.36 -18.08 20.42
N LEU A 925 -10.00 -19.00 21.32
CA LEU A 925 -8.98 -20.03 21.06
C LEU A 925 -9.62 -21.36 20.65
N GLY A 926 -9.02 -22.03 19.66
CA GLY A 926 -9.46 -23.36 19.24
C GLY A 926 -9.29 -24.40 20.35
N GLN A 927 -10.16 -25.42 20.36
CA GLN A 927 -10.18 -26.47 21.40
C GLN A 927 -8.82 -27.13 21.63
N SER A 928 -8.06 -27.43 20.56
CA SER A 928 -6.74 -28.05 20.65
C SER A 928 -5.68 -27.15 21.31
N ILE A 929 -5.78 -25.82 21.17
CA ILE A 929 -4.89 -24.86 21.87
C ILE A 929 -5.23 -24.85 23.36
N ASN A 930 -6.51 -24.77 23.71
CA ASN A 930 -6.98 -24.75 25.10
C ASN A 930 -6.58 -26.04 25.83
N ALA A 931 -6.72 -27.20 25.18
CA ALA A 931 -6.26 -28.48 25.72
C ALA A 931 -4.75 -28.51 25.99
N GLY A 932 -3.93 -28.00 25.05
CA GLY A 932 -2.49 -27.87 25.23
C GLY A 932 -2.11 -26.95 26.39
N ARG A 933 -2.78 -25.78 26.49
CA ARG A 933 -2.60 -24.82 27.60
C ARG A 933 -2.94 -25.45 28.95
N TYR A 934 -4.07 -26.13 29.04
CA TYR A 934 -4.50 -26.78 30.27
C TYR A 934 -3.49 -27.82 30.75
N LYS A 935 -2.96 -28.66 29.85
CA LYS A 935 -1.89 -29.62 30.18
C LYS A 935 -0.61 -28.94 30.68
N LEU A 936 -0.21 -27.82 30.06
CA LEU A 936 0.96 -27.04 30.50
C LEU A 936 0.73 -26.45 31.90
N ILE A 937 -0.44 -25.84 32.14
CA ILE A 937 -0.84 -25.26 33.43
C ILE A 937 -0.88 -26.35 34.50
N LEU A 938 -1.48 -27.51 34.23
CA LEU A 938 -1.50 -28.65 35.15
C LEU A 938 -0.08 -29.11 35.51
N LYS A 939 0.83 -29.23 34.53
CA LYS A 939 2.22 -29.61 34.80
C LYS A 939 2.96 -28.56 35.62
N GLU A 940 2.71 -27.27 35.37
CA GLU A 940 3.27 -26.20 36.22
C GLU A 940 2.68 -26.26 37.63
N GLN A 941 1.37 -26.50 37.76
CA GLN A 941 0.71 -26.70 39.05
C GLN A 941 1.20 -27.96 39.76
N GLU A 942 1.52 -29.04 39.07
CA GLU A 942 2.15 -30.25 39.66
C GLU A 942 3.57 -29.96 40.15
N LYS A 943 4.32 -29.13 39.40
CA LYS A 943 5.67 -28.69 39.78
C LYS A 943 5.68 -27.83 41.04
N TYR A 944 4.60 -27.09 41.31
CA TYR A 944 4.49 -26.19 42.48
C TYR A 944 3.50 -26.67 43.56
N GLY A 945 2.64 -27.64 43.28
CA GLY A 945 1.50 -28.05 44.11
C GLY A 945 1.85 -29.03 45.24
N ASN A 946 3.03 -29.64 45.19
CA ASN A 946 3.55 -30.52 46.25
C ASN A 946 4.73 -29.91 47.03
N ALA A 947 5.14 -28.68 46.73
CA ALA A 947 6.30 -28.06 47.37
C ALA A 947 5.93 -27.50 48.76
N LEU A 948 6.62 -27.99 49.79
CA LEU A 948 6.64 -27.34 51.11
C LEU A 948 7.48 -26.06 51.01
N GLN A 949 6.87 -24.89 51.20
CA GLN A 949 7.58 -23.61 51.23
C GLN A 949 8.07 -23.33 52.65
N ILE A 950 9.38 -23.18 52.81
CA ILE A 950 10.02 -22.88 54.10
C ILE A 950 10.52 -21.44 54.08
N ARG A 951 10.13 -20.62 55.06
CA ARG A 951 10.59 -19.24 55.25
C ARG A 951 11.29 -19.08 56.59
N PHE A 952 12.50 -18.54 56.61
CA PHE A 952 13.22 -18.25 57.86
C PHE A 952 14.22 -17.13 57.68
N LYS A 953 14.64 -16.53 58.80
CA LYS A 953 15.82 -15.66 58.89
C LYS A 953 16.92 -16.42 59.61
N SER A 954 18.05 -16.68 58.93
CA SER A 954 19.19 -17.37 59.53
C SER A 954 20.27 -16.39 60.01
N GLU A 955 20.83 -16.65 61.19
CA GLU A 955 22.04 -15.98 61.70
C GLU A 955 23.34 -16.74 61.40
N ARG A 956 23.28 -18.03 61.00
CA ARG A 956 24.42 -18.85 60.58
C ARG A 956 24.03 -19.84 59.46
N ALA A 957 24.78 -19.84 58.36
CA ALA A 957 24.49 -20.62 57.16
C ALA A 957 25.21 -21.98 57.14
N TYR A 958 24.52 -23.06 57.54
CA TYR A 958 24.97 -24.44 57.31
C TYR A 958 23.78 -25.37 57.03
N LEU A 959 23.01 -25.07 55.98
CA LEU A 959 22.06 -26.01 55.37
C LEU A 959 22.56 -26.27 53.95
N ARG A 960 22.87 -27.52 53.60
CA ARG A 960 23.29 -27.91 52.25
C ARG A 960 22.12 -28.58 51.52
N ASP A 961 22.09 -28.44 50.21
CA ASP A 961 21.11 -29.13 49.38
C ASP A 961 21.20 -30.65 49.61
N GLY A 962 20.06 -31.28 49.91
CA GLY A 962 19.95 -32.72 50.15
C GLY A 962 20.07 -33.19 51.61
N ASP A 963 20.31 -32.29 52.58
CA ASP A 963 20.37 -32.68 54.00
C ASP A 963 18.99 -33.12 54.54
N LEU A 964 18.96 -34.21 55.32
CA LEU A 964 17.76 -34.63 56.05
C LEU A 964 17.54 -33.68 57.23
N CYS A 965 16.40 -32.97 57.24
CA CYS A 965 16.09 -31.95 58.22
C CYS A 965 14.84 -32.34 59.02
N ILE A 966 14.89 -32.26 60.35
CA ILE A 966 13.73 -32.45 61.22
C ILE A 966 13.24 -31.08 61.69
N ALA A 967 12.00 -30.72 61.39
CA ALA A 967 11.37 -29.50 61.88
C ALA A 967 10.51 -29.83 63.11
N ILE A 968 10.79 -29.21 64.26
CA ILE A 968 10.00 -29.37 65.49
C ILE A 968 9.33 -28.04 65.82
N ARG A 969 8.05 -28.05 66.17
CA ARG A 969 7.31 -26.84 66.48
C ARG A 969 7.83 -26.17 67.75
N ASN A 970 7.90 -24.85 67.74
CA ASN A 970 8.27 -24.05 68.91
C ASN A 970 7.05 -23.76 69.79
N ASP A 971 7.31 -23.37 71.04
CA ASP A 971 6.26 -23.05 72.03
C ASP A 971 5.39 -21.85 71.63
N ASP A 972 5.88 -21.01 70.71
CA ASP A 972 5.11 -19.91 70.11
C ASP A 972 3.93 -20.41 69.26
N LYS A 973 3.86 -21.71 68.98
CA LYS A 973 2.84 -22.40 68.17
C LYS A 973 2.81 -22.01 66.69
N TYR A 974 3.62 -21.08 66.20
CA TYR A 974 3.57 -20.61 64.81
C TYR A 974 4.85 -20.91 64.03
N SER A 975 5.99 -21.10 64.72
CA SER A 975 7.28 -21.37 64.09
C SER A 975 7.81 -22.76 64.41
N TYR A 976 8.84 -23.17 63.67
CA TYR A 976 9.55 -24.43 63.81
C TYR A 976 11.05 -24.19 63.97
N LYS A 977 11.69 -24.97 64.83
CA LYS A 977 13.14 -25.16 64.83
C LYS A 977 13.52 -26.25 63.83
N LEU A 978 14.49 -25.98 62.97
CA LEU A 978 15.02 -26.92 61.99
C LEU A 978 16.29 -27.56 62.55
N ILE A 979 16.34 -28.90 62.54
CA ILE A 979 17.42 -29.71 63.12
C ILE A 979 18.02 -30.58 62.02
N VAL A 980 19.34 -30.48 61.82
CA VAL A 980 20.11 -31.31 60.89
C VAL A 980 21.24 -31.95 61.69
N ASN A 981 21.44 -33.27 61.56
CA ASN A 981 22.48 -34.02 62.30
C ASN A 981 22.48 -33.76 63.83
N ASN A 982 21.30 -33.75 64.46
CA ASN A 982 21.08 -33.45 65.88
C ASN A 982 21.50 -32.03 66.35
N GLN A 983 21.73 -31.08 65.43
CA GLN A 983 22.00 -29.68 65.76
C GLN A 983 20.90 -28.77 65.21
N VAL A 984 20.46 -27.80 66.01
CA VAL A 984 19.50 -26.77 65.56
C VAL A 984 20.23 -25.81 64.64
N VAL A 985 19.80 -25.74 63.37
CA VAL A 985 20.39 -24.89 62.34
C VAL A 985 19.56 -23.62 62.07
N VAL A 986 18.26 -23.66 62.37
CA VAL A 986 17.36 -22.50 62.30
C VAL A 986 16.42 -22.55 63.49
N HIS A 987 16.33 -21.46 64.26
CA HIS A 987 15.46 -21.40 65.42
C HIS A 987 14.01 -21.09 65.06
N ASN A 988 13.77 -20.20 64.10
CA ASN A 988 12.42 -19.75 63.71
C ASN A 988 12.22 -19.89 62.20
N ALA A 989 11.58 -20.98 61.79
CA ALA A 989 11.14 -21.23 60.42
C ALA A 989 9.61 -21.33 60.33
N TYR A 990 9.04 -20.84 59.24
CA TYR A 990 7.62 -20.83 58.95
C TYR A 990 7.37 -21.70 57.72
N LEU A 991 6.54 -22.74 57.89
CA LEU A 991 6.26 -23.73 56.85
C LEU A 991 4.89 -23.45 56.23
N TYR A 992 4.82 -23.47 54.90
CA TYR A 992 3.60 -23.24 54.14
C TYR A 992 3.38 -24.36 53.12
N LYS A 993 2.13 -24.79 52.96
CA LYS A 993 1.69 -25.66 51.87
C LYS A 993 0.46 -25.05 51.23
N ASN A 994 0.45 -24.90 49.91
CA ASN A 994 -0.63 -24.25 49.18
C ASN A 994 -1.02 -22.87 49.76
N LYS A 995 -0.02 -22.05 50.10
CA LYS A 995 -0.15 -20.71 50.73
C LYS A 995 -0.81 -20.70 52.13
N LYS A 996 -1.14 -21.85 52.72
CA LYS A 996 -1.56 -21.95 54.13
C LYS A 996 -0.38 -22.33 55.01
N GLN A 997 -0.22 -21.62 56.12
CA GLN A 997 0.79 -21.94 57.12
C GLN A 997 0.43 -23.25 57.82
N ILE A 998 1.42 -24.11 58.02
CA ILE A 998 1.27 -25.38 58.71
C ILE A 998 1.49 -25.14 60.20
N ILE A 999 0.43 -25.28 61.00
CA ILE A 999 0.43 -25.03 62.44
C ILE A 999 -0.23 -26.17 63.24
N ASP A 1000 -0.48 -27.29 62.60
CA ASP A 1000 -1.29 -28.39 63.13
C ASP A 1000 -0.47 -29.65 63.46
N LYS A 1001 0.84 -29.67 63.18
CA LYS A 1001 1.71 -30.78 63.60
C LYS A 1001 2.86 -30.32 64.48
N GLU A 1002 3.22 -31.19 65.42
CA GLU A 1002 4.31 -31.01 66.38
C GLU A 1002 5.70 -31.18 65.74
N GLN A 1003 5.82 -32.08 64.75
CA GLN A 1003 7.11 -32.44 64.15
C GLN A 1003 6.97 -32.92 62.70
N PHE A 1004 7.97 -32.61 61.87
CA PHE A 1004 8.12 -33.02 60.47
C PHE A 1004 9.52 -33.55 60.19
N CYS A 1005 9.61 -34.50 59.27
CA CYS A 1005 10.86 -34.82 58.58
C CYS A 1005 10.77 -34.20 57.18
N ILE A 1006 11.80 -33.44 56.79
CA ILE A 1006 11.89 -32.70 55.54
C ILE A 1006 13.08 -33.27 54.78
N CYS A 1007 12.80 -33.91 53.65
CA CYS A 1007 13.80 -34.49 52.78
C CYS A 1007 14.08 -33.56 51.58
N ASP A 1008 15.33 -33.56 51.11
CA ASP A 1008 15.73 -32.98 49.82
C ASP A 1008 15.38 -31.49 49.67
N VAL A 1009 15.69 -30.69 50.70
CA VAL A 1009 15.50 -29.23 50.67
C VAL A 1009 16.44 -28.62 49.63
N ARG A 1010 15.89 -27.97 48.61
CA ARG A 1010 16.67 -27.24 47.60
C ARG A 1010 16.48 -25.74 47.76
N PHE A 1011 17.57 -25.00 47.89
CA PHE A 1011 17.55 -23.55 47.98
C PHE A 1011 17.80 -22.92 46.62
N ASN A 1012 16.99 -21.93 46.24
CA ASN A 1012 17.13 -21.28 44.93
C ASN A 1012 18.42 -20.44 44.76
N ARG A 1013 19.18 -20.18 45.85
CA ARG A 1013 20.47 -19.43 45.88
C ARG A 1013 21.31 -19.81 47.12
N ASN A 1014 22.62 -19.55 47.09
CA ASN A 1014 23.52 -19.67 48.25
C ASN A 1014 23.00 -18.84 49.45
N LEU A 1015 22.97 -19.46 50.63
CA LEU A 1015 22.48 -18.86 51.87
C LEU A 1015 23.38 -17.70 52.35
N SER A 1016 22.78 -16.56 52.65
CA SER A 1016 23.39 -15.33 53.17
C SER A 1016 22.56 -14.77 54.34
N LYS A 1017 23.17 -13.92 55.17
CA LYS A 1017 22.57 -13.48 56.44
C LYS A 1017 21.42 -12.49 56.20
N ASN A 1018 20.31 -12.63 56.94
CA ASN A 1018 19.14 -11.71 56.97
C ASN A 1018 18.25 -11.62 55.71
N ILE A 1019 18.32 -12.57 54.77
CA ILE A 1019 17.41 -12.64 53.61
C ILE A 1019 16.31 -13.69 53.87
N GLU A 1020 15.08 -13.43 53.44
CA GLU A 1020 13.99 -14.41 53.48
C GLU A 1020 14.21 -15.46 52.39
N TYR A 1021 14.41 -16.72 52.80
CA TYR A 1021 14.61 -17.83 51.88
C TYR A 1021 13.30 -18.52 51.54
N ASN A 1022 13.15 -18.92 50.28
CA ASN A 1022 12.06 -19.78 49.80
C ASN A 1022 12.70 -21.08 49.30
N GLY A 1023 12.60 -22.14 50.11
CA GLY A 1023 12.95 -23.51 49.70
C GLY A 1023 11.71 -24.28 49.25
N ASN A 1024 11.86 -25.15 48.26
CA ASN A 1024 10.86 -26.13 47.86
C ASN A 1024 11.38 -27.53 48.24
N SER A 1025 10.60 -28.32 48.95
CA SER A 1025 10.90 -29.72 49.29
C SER A 1025 9.78 -30.64 48.79
N LEU A 1026 10.14 -31.83 48.32
CA LEU A 1026 9.20 -32.92 48.06
C LEU A 1026 8.74 -33.48 49.40
N TYR A 1027 7.42 -33.39 49.63
CA TYR A 1027 6.73 -33.72 50.88
C TYR A 1027 6.89 -35.18 51.32
#